data_AF-A0A399EXY2-F1
#
_entry.id   AF-A0A399EXY2-F1
#
_cell.length_a   1.000
_cell.length_b   1.000
_cell.length_c   1.000
_cell.angle_alpha   90.00
_cell.angle_beta   90.00
_cell.angle_gamma   90.00
#
_symmetry.space_group_name_H-M   'P 1'
#
loop_
_entity.id
_entity.type
_entity.pdbx_description
1 polymer ?
#
loop_
_entity_poly.entity_id
_entity_poly.type
_entity_poly.pdbx_seq_one_letter_code
_entity_poly.pdbx_strand_id
1 'polypeptide(L)'
;MNLYPTIVAASGELGDRALRVLSPLWRQRLGPAWPALEVLEDQGLGPLEAGLGRLLDHQRVVDLQLSGHFLSQALNLVWVAQAHHPKLRSDLSRLADKPQGLLFGGRELRVHLVLLLPDLFALSQEEKAQAQENLDYLRPDPSALPATRVWPLSLRNRADLHLRSPEQVFPLIQHLVEACVRSQFPFHPAQAKGRDWAGLGVCRLEVAPPSKYVLAAQLWPVLCQTSMGSLVLPKPPPIPKPEPQQVLPEPPKRTNCLQHPDWEIDQPWETARIRLRDSYRLQVDELAFAFEPALPWEVAREALLLGLPALEQLEAQLAHALGETNDALKAALEPFDELFGLRDRRDRLKRLELRAEAGRPIPEEELEQLRGRLAELDALLEGPQIEELLARDPVAKGATQQLQQARARFEDNRKHWREQLEQPRPQEPRPPFWRRMIGLFWPSLRPRSLGVDAEELSRVRKRLCDAAWTELGAGHAQHQLLTQQQQLWLERWAKYRLIRVYRDALARERERCQTIRRLVAEFKLPAAGPPTRHPLVLRFEPPYIVPQTELEHRSKQLIQEGILELFWDRDLQGLEDRLLLEGERMAADLPLPDISELMDSEAWGAATLASAPRVMACHRPDHEAHGFLLGAVRPTRWLEPLTQQAEWLPGEGVLFRFVHPLAPDQIILADYGGMEPTSSPPPKVPSPAAHSLDERPNPLLEAIFDE
;
A
#
# COMPACT_ATOMS: atom_id res chain seq x y z
N MET A 1 -15.25 -16.33 -43.47
CA MET A 1 -14.00 -15.66 -43.92
C MET A 1 -13.17 -16.65 -44.71
N ASN A 2 -12.58 -16.27 -45.85
CA ASN A 2 -11.67 -17.14 -46.59
C ASN A 2 -10.28 -17.15 -45.93
N LEU A 3 -9.76 -18.34 -45.64
CA LEU A 3 -8.40 -18.58 -45.15
C LEU A 3 -7.56 -19.23 -46.25
N TYR A 4 -6.26 -19.03 -46.16
CA TYR A 4 -5.27 -19.51 -47.12
C TYR A 4 -4.39 -20.55 -46.41
N PRO A 5 -4.58 -21.86 -46.69
CA PRO A 5 -3.81 -22.90 -46.03
C PRO A 5 -2.32 -22.65 -46.20
N THR A 6 -1.59 -22.56 -45.09
CA THR A 6 -0.18 -22.15 -45.06
C THR A 6 0.65 -23.17 -44.31
N ILE A 7 1.79 -23.54 -44.87
CA ILE A 7 2.85 -24.30 -44.21
C ILE A 7 4.01 -23.37 -43.94
N VAL A 8 4.57 -23.45 -42.74
CA VAL A 8 5.80 -22.73 -42.37
C VAL A 8 6.90 -23.74 -42.11
N ALA A 9 8.03 -23.53 -42.76
CA ALA A 9 9.24 -24.34 -42.62
C ALA A 9 10.44 -23.44 -42.34
N ALA A 10 11.49 -24.00 -41.72
CA ALA A 10 12.74 -23.30 -41.50
C ALA A 10 13.94 -24.10 -41.97
N SER A 11 14.98 -23.40 -42.41
CA SER A 11 16.30 -23.97 -42.70
C SER A 11 17.40 -23.10 -42.10
N GLY A 12 18.07 -23.66 -41.09
CA GLY A 12 19.14 -23.00 -40.37
C GLY A 12 18.70 -22.44 -39.01
N GLU A 13 19.67 -22.13 -38.16
CA GLU A 13 19.45 -21.94 -36.72
C GLU A 13 18.50 -20.78 -36.39
N LEU A 14 18.62 -19.66 -37.11
CA LEU A 14 17.77 -18.49 -36.87
C LEU A 14 16.32 -18.75 -37.32
N GLY A 15 16.12 -19.47 -38.42
CA GLY A 15 14.80 -19.89 -38.87
C GLY A 15 14.14 -20.81 -37.84
N ASP A 16 14.86 -21.82 -37.37
CA ASP A 16 14.37 -22.76 -36.35
C ASP A 16 14.03 -22.02 -35.05
N ARG A 17 14.86 -21.03 -34.66
CA ARG A 17 14.60 -20.15 -33.50
C ARG A 17 13.34 -19.30 -33.73
N ALA A 18 13.15 -18.72 -34.91
CA ALA A 18 11.96 -17.95 -35.25
C ALA A 18 10.70 -18.81 -35.11
N LEU A 19 10.67 -20.02 -35.68
CA LEU A 19 9.53 -20.94 -35.58
C LEU A 19 9.24 -21.32 -34.12
N ARG A 20 10.27 -21.65 -33.31
CA ARG A 20 10.09 -21.95 -31.88
C ARG A 20 9.47 -20.79 -31.09
N VAL A 21 9.90 -19.56 -31.37
CA VAL A 21 9.41 -18.35 -30.68
C VAL A 21 8.00 -17.97 -31.18
N LEU A 22 7.74 -18.06 -32.48
CA LEU A 22 6.53 -17.56 -33.11
C LEU A 22 5.37 -18.57 -33.13
N SER A 23 5.64 -19.87 -33.14
CA SER A 23 4.60 -20.92 -33.12
C SER A 23 3.55 -20.74 -32.00
N PRO A 24 3.93 -20.57 -30.71
CA PRO A 24 2.94 -20.33 -29.66
C PRO A 24 2.17 -19.02 -29.85
N LEU A 25 2.83 -17.97 -30.36
CA LEU A 25 2.21 -16.67 -30.63
C LEU A 25 1.16 -16.76 -31.75
N TRP A 26 1.47 -17.45 -32.84
CA TRP A 26 0.52 -17.68 -33.93
C TRP A 26 -0.69 -18.51 -33.47
N ARG A 27 -0.48 -19.52 -32.61
CA ARG A 27 -1.60 -20.29 -32.05
C ARG A 27 -2.56 -19.43 -31.26
N GLN A 28 -2.03 -18.51 -30.43
CA GLN A 28 -2.83 -17.57 -29.68
C GLN A 28 -3.53 -16.55 -30.59
N ARG A 29 -2.81 -15.96 -31.55
CA ARG A 29 -3.28 -14.83 -32.37
C ARG A 29 -4.20 -15.22 -33.52
N LEU A 30 -3.98 -16.38 -34.14
CA LEU A 30 -4.88 -16.90 -35.18
C LEU A 30 -6.16 -17.50 -34.59
N GLY A 31 -6.14 -17.96 -33.33
CA GLY A 31 -7.31 -18.45 -32.63
C GLY A 31 -8.05 -19.54 -33.43
N PRO A 32 -9.35 -19.38 -33.76
CA PRO A 32 -10.09 -20.34 -34.58
C PRO A 32 -9.52 -20.57 -35.99
N ALA A 33 -8.70 -19.64 -36.52
CA ALA A 33 -8.03 -19.78 -37.81
C ALA A 33 -6.67 -20.51 -37.70
N TRP A 34 -6.18 -20.83 -36.49
CA TRP A 34 -4.93 -21.57 -36.29
C TRP A 34 -4.87 -22.88 -37.10
N PRO A 35 -5.95 -23.68 -37.24
CA PRO A 35 -5.91 -24.86 -38.08
C PRO A 35 -5.71 -24.55 -39.57
N ALA A 36 -5.66 -23.32 -40.06
CA ALA A 36 -5.20 -23.04 -41.42
C ALA A 36 -3.66 -22.95 -41.56
N LEU A 37 -2.92 -23.09 -40.46
CA LEU A 37 -1.45 -22.99 -40.41
C LEU A 37 -0.80 -24.28 -39.90
N GLU A 38 0.14 -24.85 -40.64
CA GLU A 38 0.96 -25.97 -40.21
C GLU A 38 2.42 -25.52 -40.07
N VAL A 39 3.03 -25.76 -38.91
CA VAL A 39 4.45 -25.45 -38.66
C VAL A 39 5.23 -26.76 -38.66
N LEU A 40 6.27 -26.85 -39.51
CA LEU A 40 7.13 -28.03 -39.57
C LEU A 40 8.17 -27.97 -38.44
N GLU A 41 8.26 -29.05 -37.65
CA GLU A 41 9.12 -29.12 -36.47
C GLU A 41 10.56 -29.57 -36.79
N ASP A 42 10.79 -30.24 -37.94
CA ASP A 42 12.12 -30.69 -38.36
C ASP A 42 12.82 -29.68 -39.29
N GLN A 43 14.15 -29.71 -39.29
CA GLN A 43 14.99 -28.85 -40.12
C GLN A 43 14.77 -29.08 -41.62
N GLY A 44 14.32 -28.04 -42.32
CA GLY A 44 14.14 -27.98 -43.77
C GLY A 44 12.80 -28.46 -44.27
N LEU A 45 12.78 -28.94 -45.52
CA LEU A 45 11.56 -29.37 -46.21
C LEU A 45 11.33 -30.88 -46.17
N GLY A 46 12.14 -31.62 -45.40
CA GLY A 46 12.03 -33.07 -45.24
C GLY A 46 10.61 -33.56 -44.89
N PRO A 47 9.93 -32.99 -43.88
CA PRO A 47 8.59 -33.44 -43.47
C PRO A 47 7.44 -32.77 -44.24
N LEU A 48 7.72 -32.06 -45.34
CA LEU A 48 6.70 -31.26 -46.06
C LEU A 48 5.47 -32.09 -46.47
N GLU A 49 5.66 -33.33 -46.93
CA GLU A 49 4.55 -34.20 -47.34
C GLU A 49 3.66 -34.58 -46.15
N ALA A 50 4.26 -34.94 -45.01
CA ALA A 50 3.54 -35.24 -43.79
C ALA A 50 2.80 -33.99 -43.25
N GLY A 51 3.44 -32.82 -43.33
CA GLY A 51 2.82 -31.54 -42.97
C GLY A 51 1.64 -31.18 -43.87
N LEU A 52 1.77 -31.36 -45.18
CA LEU A 52 0.66 -31.19 -46.14
C LEU A 52 -0.51 -32.12 -45.81
N GLY A 53 -0.23 -33.39 -45.50
CA GLY A 53 -1.24 -34.35 -45.08
C GLY A 53 -1.99 -33.89 -43.83
N ARG A 54 -1.29 -33.36 -42.83
CA ARG A 54 -1.91 -32.81 -41.60
C ARG A 54 -2.64 -31.49 -41.82
N LEU A 55 -2.16 -30.63 -42.71
CA LEU A 55 -2.82 -29.36 -43.04
C LEU A 55 -4.14 -29.58 -43.78
N LEU A 56 -4.17 -30.59 -44.67
CA LEU A 56 -5.32 -30.92 -45.51
C LEU A 56 -6.16 -32.08 -44.96
N ASP A 57 -5.93 -32.46 -43.71
CA ASP A 57 -6.70 -33.50 -43.03
C ASP A 57 -8.21 -33.16 -43.03
N HIS A 58 -9.05 -34.15 -43.32
CA HIS A 58 -10.47 -33.93 -43.49
C HIS A 58 -11.14 -33.36 -42.23
N GLN A 59 -10.76 -33.86 -41.05
CA GLN A 59 -11.32 -33.38 -39.78
C GLN A 59 -10.99 -31.90 -39.57
N ARG A 60 -9.72 -31.53 -39.83
CA ARG A 60 -9.23 -30.16 -39.72
C ARG A 60 -9.97 -29.19 -40.64
N VAL A 61 -10.24 -29.61 -41.88
CA VAL A 61 -11.01 -28.82 -42.85
C VAL A 61 -12.46 -28.65 -42.38
N VAL A 62 -13.09 -29.70 -41.86
CA VAL A 62 -14.45 -29.66 -41.33
C VAL A 62 -14.54 -28.73 -40.10
N ASP A 63 -13.58 -28.80 -39.17
CA ASP A 63 -13.56 -27.95 -37.98
C ASP A 63 -13.46 -26.46 -38.32
N LEU A 64 -12.67 -26.11 -39.35
CA LEU A 64 -12.59 -24.75 -39.88
C LEU A 64 -13.93 -24.31 -40.49
N GLN A 65 -14.59 -25.19 -41.26
CA GLN A 65 -15.90 -24.89 -41.87
C GLN A 65 -16.99 -24.68 -40.81
N LEU A 66 -17.01 -25.51 -39.76
CA LEU A 66 -17.91 -25.35 -38.61
C LEU A 66 -17.67 -24.03 -37.87
N SER A 67 -16.44 -23.53 -37.89
CA SER A 67 -16.07 -22.21 -37.34
C SER A 67 -16.33 -21.04 -38.31
N GLY A 68 -16.97 -21.27 -39.45
CA GLY A 68 -17.30 -20.24 -40.45
C GLY A 68 -16.15 -19.83 -41.37
N HIS A 69 -15.09 -20.64 -41.43
CA HIS A 69 -13.92 -20.43 -42.28
C HIS A 69 -13.91 -21.35 -43.51
N PHE A 70 -13.57 -20.81 -44.66
CA PHE A 70 -13.44 -21.57 -45.92
C PHE A 70 -12.00 -21.52 -46.42
N LEU A 71 -11.48 -22.65 -46.91
CA LEU A 71 -10.11 -22.73 -47.41
C LEU A 71 -10.03 -22.39 -48.90
N SER A 72 -9.07 -21.54 -49.26
CA SER A 72 -8.71 -21.22 -50.64
C SER A 72 -8.16 -22.43 -51.41
N GLN A 73 -8.22 -22.37 -52.74
CA GLN A 73 -7.66 -23.39 -53.65
C GLN A 73 -6.13 -23.31 -53.79
N ALA A 74 -5.48 -22.25 -53.32
CA ALA A 74 -4.02 -22.13 -53.30
C ALA A 74 -3.45 -22.54 -51.94
N LEU A 75 -2.25 -23.13 -51.95
CA LEU A 75 -1.46 -23.47 -50.77
C LEU A 75 -0.24 -22.55 -50.70
N ASN A 76 0.04 -22.01 -49.52
CA ASN A 76 1.23 -21.20 -49.28
C ASN A 76 2.28 -22.02 -48.54
N LEU A 77 3.53 -21.97 -48.98
CA LEU A 77 4.70 -22.45 -48.24
C LEU A 77 5.58 -21.25 -47.89
N VAL A 78 5.58 -20.84 -46.63
CA VAL A 78 6.51 -19.83 -46.11
C VAL A 78 7.75 -20.55 -45.59
N TRP A 79 8.87 -20.34 -46.26
CA TRP A 79 10.12 -20.99 -45.91
C TRP A 79 11.14 -19.96 -45.43
N VAL A 80 11.47 -20.00 -44.14
CA VAL A 80 12.47 -19.11 -43.52
C VAL A 80 13.83 -19.77 -43.60
N ALA A 81 14.71 -19.30 -44.47
CA ALA A 81 16.00 -19.94 -44.72
C ALA A 81 17.17 -18.96 -44.64
N GLN A 82 18.30 -19.43 -44.10
CA GLN A 82 19.56 -18.70 -44.19
C GLN A 82 20.17 -18.85 -45.59
N ALA A 83 20.68 -17.76 -46.16
CA ALA A 83 21.24 -17.76 -47.51
C ALA A 83 22.40 -18.76 -47.69
N HIS A 84 23.19 -19.01 -46.64
CA HIS A 84 24.31 -19.96 -46.64
C HIS A 84 23.91 -21.40 -46.29
N HIS A 85 22.61 -21.71 -46.13
CA HIS A 85 22.20 -23.06 -45.74
C HIS A 85 22.51 -24.08 -46.86
N PRO A 86 23.22 -25.19 -46.58
CA PRO A 86 23.77 -26.07 -47.61
C PRO A 86 22.71 -26.85 -48.40
N LYS A 87 21.52 -27.07 -47.81
CA LYS A 87 20.43 -27.81 -48.47
C LYS A 87 19.45 -26.93 -49.25
N LEU A 88 19.61 -25.60 -49.24
CA LEU A 88 18.63 -24.67 -49.83
C LEU A 88 18.38 -24.99 -51.31
N ARG A 89 19.46 -25.12 -52.10
CA ARG A 89 19.40 -25.48 -53.51
C ARG A 89 18.76 -26.85 -53.73
N SER A 90 19.22 -27.88 -53.01
CA SER A 90 18.70 -29.24 -53.17
C SER A 90 17.21 -29.36 -52.81
N ASP A 91 16.77 -28.64 -51.79
CA ASP A 91 15.38 -28.67 -51.33
C ASP A 91 14.45 -27.90 -52.29
N LEU A 92 14.92 -26.81 -52.91
CA LEU A 92 14.21 -26.15 -54.01
C LEU A 92 14.11 -27.03 -55.26
N SER A 93 15.19 -27.71 -55.66
CA SER A 93 15.14 -28.63 -56.80
C SER A 93 14.15 -29.77 -56.55
N ARG A 94 14.13 -30.34 -55.33
CA ARG A 94 13.15 -31.36 -54.94
C ARG A 94 11.70 -30.88 -55.00
N LEU A 95 11.44 -29.61 -54.70
CA LEU A 95 10.11 -29.01 -54.88
C LEU A 95 9.73 -28.91 -56.36
N ALA A 96 10.69 -28.58 -57.23
CA ALA A 96 10.49 -28.46 -58.67
C ALA A 96 10.25 -29.80 -59.37
N ASP A 97 10.92 -30.86 -58.91
CA ASP A 97 10.82 -32.21 -59.48
C ASP A 97 9.49 -32.91 -59.17
N LYS A 98 8.64 -32.32 -58.31
CA LYS A 98 7.35 -32.87 -57.89
C LYS A 98 6.23 -32.42 -58.83
N PRO A 99 5.52 -33.34 -59.53
CA PRO A 99 4.42 -32.97 -60.40
C PRO A 99 3.29 -32.33 -59.58
N GLN A 100 2.91 -31.10 -59.94
CA GLN A 100 1.98 -30.24 -59.19
C GLN A 100 0.57 -30.84 -58.93
N GLY A 101 0.22 -31.97 -59.55
CA GLY A 101 -1.12 -32.56 -59.46
C GLY A 101 -1.37 -33.53 -58.29
N LEU A 102 -0.39 -34.37 -57.90
CA LEU A 102 -0.63 -35.48 -56.95
C LEU A 102 -0.32 -35.13 -55.49
N LEU A 103 0.73 -34.34 -55.24
CA LEU A 103 1.21 -34.03 -53.88
C LEU A 103 0.40 -32.91 -53.19
N PHE A 104 -0.25 -32.06 -53.96
CA PHE A 104 -0.97 -30.88 -53.46
C PHE A 104 -2.49 -31.01 -53.60
N GLY A 105 -2.98 -32.21 -53.97
CA GLY A 105 -4.42 -32.46 -54.15
C GLY A 105 -5.05 -31.59 -55.24
N GLY A 106 -4.33 -31.33 -56.34
CA GLY A 106 -4.77 -30.45 -57.43
C GLY A 106 -4.72 -28.94 -57.13
N ARG A 107 -4.12 -28.53 -56.00
CA ARG A 107 -3.98 -27.12 -55.61
C ARG A 107 -2.67 -26.51 -56.11
N GLU A 108 -2.69 -25.22 -56.39
CA GLU A 108 -1.50 -24.45 -56.74
C GLU A 108 -0.65 -24.21 -55.47
N LEU A 109 0.61 -24.64 -55.48
CA LEU A 109 1.58 -24.31 -54.43
C LEU A 109 2.31 -23.00 -54.77
N ARG A 110 2.30 -22.07 -53.81
CA ARG A 110 3.00 -20.78 -53.88
C ARG A 110 4.06 -20.74 -52.79
N VAL A 111 5.32 -20.54 -53.17
CA VAL A 111 6.45 -20.55 -52.24
C VAL A 111 6.85 -19.12 -51.91
N HIS A 112 6.94 -18.81 -50.62
CA HIS A 112 7.47 -17.57 -50.06
C HIS A 112 8.78 -17.89 -49.34
N LEU A 113 9.88 -17.77 -50.08
CA LEU A 113 11.21 -17.98 -49.52
C LEU A 113 11.66 -16.70 -48.81
N VAL A 114 11.53 -16.69 -47.48
CA VAL A 114 12.06 -15.65 -46.62
C VAL A 114 13.55 -15.90 -46.43
N LEU A 115 14.36 -15.21 -47.23
CA LEU A 115 15.79 -15.43 -47.32
C LEU A 115 16.53 -14.47 -46.39
N LEU A 116 17.07 -15.02 -45.29
CA LEU A 116 17.88 -14.28 -44.33
C LEU A 116 19.27 -14.09 -44.94
N LEU A 117 19.57 -12.85 -45.35
CA LEU A 117 20.82 -12.48 -46.01
C LEU A 117 22.01 -12.54 -45.05
N PRO A 118 23.23 -12.63 -45.59
CA PRO A 118 24.39 -12.89 -44.76
C PRO A 118 24.93 -11.68 -43.99
N ASP A 119 24.34 -10.49 -44.12
CA ASP A 119 24.59 -9.36 -43.21
C ASP A 119 23.85 -9.50 -41.87
N LEU A 120 22.87 -10.42 -41.79
CA LEU A 120 22.26 -10.88 -40.54
C LEU A 120 23.18 -11.82 -39.74
N PHE A 121 24.26 -12.32 -40.34
CA PHE A 121 25.07 -13.40 -39.78
C PHE A 121 26.57 -13.10 -39.85
N ALA A 122 27.31 -13.41 -38.79
CA ALA A 122 28.76 -13.44 -38.86
C ALA A 122 29.19 -14.71 -39.60
N LEU A 123 29.44 -14.61 -40.92
CA LEU A 123 29.77 -15.76 -41.76
C LEU A 123 31.27 -16.01 -41.95
N SER A 124 31.65 -17.28 -41.94
CA SER A 124 32.92 -17.79 -42.45
C SER A 124 33.03 -17.64 -43.98
N GLN A 125 34.24 -17.81 -44.53
CA GLN A 125 34.48 -17.72 -45.98
C GLN A 125 33.73 -18.81 -46.76
N GLU A 126 33.62 -20.02 -46.21
CA GLU A 126 32.88 -21.13 -46.82
C GLU A 126 31.38 -20.82 -46.89
N GLU A 127 30.81 -20.28 -45.80
CA GLU A 127 29.40 -19.87 -45.77
C GLU A 127 29.11 -18.71 -46.72
N LYS A 128 30.05 -17.77 -46.90
CA LYS A 128 29.93 -16.70 -47.90
C LYS A 128 29.89 -17.28 -49.32
N ALA A 129 30.76 -18.24 -49.64
CA ALA A 129 30.78 -18.89 -50.94
C ALA A 129 29.47 -19.67 -51.19
N GLN A 130 28.99 -20.41 -50.19
CA GLN A 130 27.74 -21.14 -50.26
C GLN A 130 26.53 -20.20 -50.42
N ALA A 131 26.52 -19.08 -49.70
CA ALA A 131 25.50 -18.05 -49.86
C ALA A 131 25.48 -17.52 -51.29
N GLN A 132 26.63 -17.19 -51.86
CA GLN A 132 26.73 -16.72 -53.23
C GLN A 132 26.17 -17.73 -54.24
N GLU A 133 26.54 -19.01 -54.11
CA GLU A 133 26.02 -20.08 -54.97
C GLU A 133 24.48 -20.18 -54.90
N ASN A 134 23.94 -20.13 -53.69
CA ASN A 134 22.49 -20.16 -53.46
C ASN A 134 21.78 -18.92 -54.03
N LEU A 135 22.38 -17.73 -53.88
CA LEU A 135 21.85 -16.48 -54.45
C LEU A 135 21.84 -16.53 -55.99
N ASP A 136 22.89 -17.09 -56.61
CA ASP A 136 22.96 -17.26 -58.06
C ASP A 136 21.93 -18.26 -58.58
N TYR A 137 21.68 -19.35 -57.84
CA TYR A 137 20.60 -20.29 -58.17
C TYR A 137 19.20 -19.66 -58.07
N LEU A 138 19.02 -18.71 -57.15
CA LEU A 138 17.74 -18.06 -56.89
C LEU A 138 17.41 -16.91 -57.85
N ARG A 139 18.25 -16.59 -58.84
CA ARG A 139 17.96 -15.53 -59.83
C ARG A 139 16.55 -15.64 -60.41
N PRO A 140 15.86 -14.52 -60.70
CA PRO A 140 14.52 -14.54 -61.27
C PRO A 140 14.43 -15.43 -62.51
N ASP A 141 13.41 -16.28 -62.58
CA ASP A 141 13.18 -17.24 -63.66
C ASP A 141 11.68 -17.43 -63.89
N PRO A 142 11.11 -16.90 -64.99
CA PRO A 142 9.67 -16.97 -65.24
C PRO A 142 9.15 -18.39 -65.50
N SER A 143 10.04 -19.35 -65.74
CA SER A 143 9.71 -20.76 -65.99
C SER A 143 9.78 -21.66 -64.76
N ALA A 144 10.26 -21.13 -63.62
CA ALA A 144 10.43 -21.92 -62.41
C ALA A 144 9.09 -22.40 -61.84
N LEU A 145 9.01 -23.70 -61.52
CA LEU A 145 7.86 -24.31 -60.86
C LEU A 145 8.35 -25.00 -59.56
N PRO A 146 7.61 -24.91 -58.44
CA PRO A 146 6.44 -24.05 -58.19
C PRO A 146 6.78 -22.56 -58.21
N ALA A 147 5.75 -21.71 -58.37
CA ALA A 147 5.92 -20.26 -58.30
C ALA A 147 6.56 -19.88 -56.96
N THR A 148 7.65 -19.12 -57.02
CA THR A 148 8.51 -18.86 -55.85
C THR A 148 8.85 -17.39 -55.76
N ARG A 149 8.36 -16.72 -54.73
CA ARG A 149 8.78 -15.36 -54.40
C ARG A 149 9.84 -15.37 -53.31
N VAL A 150 10.98 -14.76 -53.61
CA VAL A 150 12.09 -14.58 -52.67
C VAL A 150 11.94 -13.23 -51.97
N TRP A 151 11.90 -13.27 -50.64
CA TRP A 151 11.86 -12.13 -49.74
C TRP A 151 13.22 -12.01 -49.03
N PRO A 152 14.21 -11.33 -49.63
CA PRO A 152 15.47 -11.07 -48.96
C PRO A 152 15.26 -10.18 -47.73
N LEU A 153 15.91 -10.52 -46.61
CA LEU A 153 15.88 -9.75 -45.36
C LEU A 153 17.30 -9.46 -44.88
N SER A 154 17.56 -8.21 -44.51
CA SER A 154 18.80 -7.69 -43.94
C SER A 154 18.60 -6.92 -42.61
N LEU A 155 19.66 -6.78 -41.82
CA LEU A 155 19.67 -5.95 -40.60
C LEU A 155 19.63 -4.46 -40.92
N ARG A 156 19.81 -4.07 -42.17
CA ARG A 156 19.68 -2.70 -42.63
C ARG A 156 18.51 -2.59 -43.60
N ASN A 157 17.82 -1.46 -43.59
CA ASN A 157 16.97 -1.07 -44.70
C ASN A 157 17.61 0.12 -45.41
N ARG A 158 16.97 0.55 -46.48
CA ARG A 158 17.45 1.66 -47.29
C ARG A 158 17.18 3.05 -46.71
N ALA A 159 16.41 3.11 -45.64
CA ALA A 159 16.19 4.31 -44.85
C ALA A 159 17.19 4.41 -43.67
N ASP A 160 18.31 3.68 -43.76
CA ASP A 160 19.36 3.56 -42.73
C ASP A 160 18.89 3.08 -41.35
N LEU A 161 17.70 2.46 -41.26
CA LEU A 161 17.25 1.82 -40.02
C LEU A 161 17.98 0.49 -39.83
N HIS A 162 18.84 0.47 -38.82
CA HIS A 162 19.60 -0.71 -38.43
C HIS A 162 18.96 -1.45 -37.25
N LEU A 163 18.71 -2.75 -37.44
CA LEU A 163 18.33 -3.69 -36.38
C LEU A 163 19.59 -4.17 -35.67
N ARG A 164 19.56 -4.14 -34.33
CA ARG A 164 20.70 -4.46 -33.46
C ARG A 164 20.91 -5.96 -33.28
N SER A 165 19.86 -6.76 -33.43
CA SER A 165 19.95 -8.22 -33.35
C SER A 165 19.08 -8.90 -34.42
N PRO A 166 19.44 -10.11 -34.87
CA PRO A 166 18.68 -10.85 -35.89
C PRO A 166 17.25 -11.18 -35.46
N GLU A 167 16.99 -11.36 -34.16
CA GLU A 167 15.65 -11.62 -33.62
C GLU A 167 14.69 -10.45 -33.82
N GLN A 168 15.20 -9.22 -34.00
CA GLN A 168 14.36 -8.06 -34.28
C GLN A 168 13.66 -8.13 -35.66
N VAL A 169 14.00 -9.11 -36.50
CA VAL A 169 13.29 -9.40 -37.76
C VAL A 169 12.03 -10.24 -37.53
N PHE A 170 11.88 -10.87 -36.36
CA PHE A 170 10.77 -11.79 -36.08
C PHE A 170 9.37 -11.18 -36.25
N PRO A 171 9.09 -9.90 -35.90
CA PRO A 171 7.80 -9.29 -36.20
C PRO A 171 7.44 -9.31 -37.70
N LEU A 172 8.42 -9.21 -38.59
CA LEU A 172 8.22 -9.31 -40.03
C LEU A 172 7.81 -10.72 -40.43
N ILE A 173 8.54 -11.73 -39.96
CA ILE A 173 8.21 -13.14 -40.22
C ILE A 173 6.83 -13.47 -39.66
N GLN A 174 6.56 -13.02 -38.43
CA GLN A 174 5.30 -13.21 -37.73
C GLN A 174 4.13 -12.71 -38.57
N HIS A 175 4.15 -11.42 -38.92
CA HIS A 175 3.02 -10.81 -39.62
C HIS A 175 2.93 -11.25 -41.08
N LEU A 176 4.04 -11.60 -41.74
CA LEU A 176 4.01 -12.20 -43.07
C LEU A 176 3.24 -13.52 -43.06
N VAL A 177 3.51 -14.40 -42.10
CA VAL A 177 2.76 -15.67 -41.94
C VAL A 177 1.29 -15.41 -41.59
N GLU A 178 1.02 -14.48 -40.68
CA GLU A 178 -0.36 -14.11 -40.33
C GLU A 178 -1.13 -13.60 -41.57
N ALA A 179 -0.48 -12.79 -42.41
CA ALA A 179 -1.04 -12.32 -43.68
C ALA A 179 -1.22 -13.48 -44.68
N CYS A 180 -0.24 -14.41 -44.78
CA CYS A 180 -0.33 -15.61 -45.62
C CYS A 180 -1.56 -16.45 -45.31
N VAL A 181 -2.04 -16.45 -44.07
CA VAL A 181 -3.21 -17.23 -43.65
C VAL A 181 -4.51 -16.44 -43.84
N ARG A 182 -4.52 -15.14 -43.52
CA ARG A 182 -5.75 -14.36 -43.33
C ARG A 182 -6.10 -13.42 -44.48
N SER A 183 -5.22 -13.20 -45.44
CA SER A 183 -5.45 -12.24 -46.51
C SER A 183 -4.98 -12.73 -47.88
N GLN A 184 -5.55 -12.12 -48.91
CA GLN A 184 -5.06 -12.21 -50.29
C GLN A 184 -3.86 -11.29 -50.54
N PHE A 185 -3.16 -10.89 -49.47
CA PHE A 185 -1.95 -10.08 -49.51
C PHE A 185 -1.10 -10.43 -50.72
N PRO A 186 -0.50 -9.47 -51.43
CA PRO A 186 -0.05 -9.68 -52.82
C PRO A 186 1.19 -10.57 -52.87
N PHE A 187 0.94 -11.86 -52.68
CA PHE A 187 1.90 -12.94 -52.66
C PHE A 187 2.44 -13.19 -54.07
N HIS A 188 1.66 -12.83 -55.08
CA HIS A 188 2.05 -12.60 -56.47
C HIS A 188 1.07 -11.57 -57.07
N PRO A 189 1.50 -10.53 -57.80
CA PRO A 189 0.58 -9.88 -58.73
C PRO A 189 0.08 -10.99 -59.67
N ALA A 190 -1.12 -10.84 -60.22
CA ALA A 190 -1.74 -11.82 -61.13
C ALA A 190 -0.88 -12.21 -62.36
N GLN A 191 0.31 -11.62 -62.51
CA GLN A 191 1.25 -11.71 -63.62
C GLN A 191 2.55 -12.47 -63.31
N ALA A 192 2.90 -12.72 -62.04
CA ALA A 192 4.17 -13.39 -61.71
C ALA A 192 4.04 -14.91 -61.84
N LYS A 193 4.29 -15.43 -63.04
CA LYS A 193 4.58 -16.86 -63.28
C LYS A 193 6.08 -17.07 -63.07
N GLY A 194 6.47 -18.06 -62.26
CA GLY A 194 7.88 -18.40 -62.05
C GLY A 194 8.46 -18.00 -60.69
N ARG A 195 9.78 -17.79 -60.67
CA ARG A 195 10.56 -17.30 -59.53
C ARG A 195 10.85 -15.81 -59.69
N ASP A 196 10.54 -15.02 -58.67
CA ASP A 196 10.81 -13.58 -58.62
C ASP A 196 11.30 -13.14 -57.23
N TRP A 197 11.81 -11.91 -57.13
CA TRP A 197 12.24 -11.31 -55.87
C TRP A 197 11.47 -10.02 -55.60
N ALA A 198 11.17 -9.79 -54.33
CA ALA A 198 10.54 -8.58 -53.87
C ALA A 198 11.09 -8.19 -52.49
N GLY A 199 11.36 -6.91 -52.30
CA GLY A 199 11.75 -6.37 -51.00
C GLY A 199 10.52 -6.31 -50.09
N LEU A 200 10.70 -6.67 -48.82
CA LEU A 200 9.62 -6.67 -47.83
C LEU A 200 10.03 -5.86 -46.60
N GLY A 201 9.17 -4.96 -46.16
CA GLY A 201 9.30 -4.29 -44.86
C GLY A 201 7.98 -4.30 -44.11
N VAL A 202 8.06 -4.12 -42.80
CA VAL A 202 6.91 -4.13 -41.90
C VAL A 202 7.03 -3.04 -40.83
N CYS A 203 5.91 -2.45 -40.45
CA CYS A 203 5.75 -1.71 -39.22
C CYS A 203 4.48 -2.18 -38.53
N ARG A 204 4.59 -2.63 -37.29
CA ARG A 204 3.44 -2.91 -36.43
C ARG A 204 3.07 -1.62 -35.69
N LEU A 205 1.80 -1.25 -35.78
CA LEU A 205 1.20 -0.14 -35.07
C LEU A 205 0.41 -0.72 -33.90
N GLU A 206 0.73 -0.30 -32.67
CA GLU A 206 -0.02 -0.73 -31.49
C GLU A 206 -0.25 0.44 -30.53
N VAL A 207 -1.42 0.43 -29.87
CA VAL A 207 -1.69 1.33 -28.75
C VAL A 207 -1.27 0.63 -27.47
N ALA A 208 -0.38 1.24 -26.70
CA ALA A 208 0.00 0.74 -25.40
C ALA A 208 -1.20 0.86 -24.44
N PRO A 209 -1.52 -0.18 -23.66
CA PRO A 209 -2.48 -0.03 -22.58
C PRO A 209 -1.97 1.00 -21.55
N PRO A 210 -2.88 1.67 -20.82
CA PRO A 210 -2.49 2.59 -19.76
C PRO A 210 -1.59 1.89 -18.73
N SER A 211 -0.50 2.55 -18.38
CA SER A 211 0.42 2.02 -17.38
C SER A 211 -0.20 2.07 -15.99
N LYS A 212 -0.22 0.93 -15.28
CA LYS A 212 -0.67 0.85 -13.88
C LYS A 212 0.02 1.86 -12.97
N TYR A 213 1.29 2.16 -13.24
CA TYR A 213 2.08 3.14 -12.49
C TYR A 213 1.56 4.57 -12.71
N VAL A 214 1.18 4.89 -13.95
CA VAL A 214 0.61 6.20 -14.31
C VAL A 214 -0.77 6.37 -13.69
N LEU A 215 -1.60 5.32 -13.72
CA LEU A 215 -2.94 5.35 -13.13
C LEU A 215 -2.88 5.41 -11.60
N ALA A 216 -2.02 4.63 -10.95
CA ALA A 216 -1.77 4.72 -9.52
C ALA A 216 -1.27 6.12 -9.11
N ALA A 217 -0.39 6.73 -9.93
CA ALA A 217 0.10 8.08 -9.69
C ALA A 217 -1.00 9.16 -9.83
N GLN A 218 -2.03 8.94 -10.65
CA GLN A 218 -3.22 9.80 -10.71
C GLN A 218 -4.17 9.56 -9.52
N LEU A 219 -4.29 8.31 -9.07
CA LEU A 219 -5.16 7.91 -7.97
C LEU A 219 -4.65 8.40 -6.61
N TRP A 220 -3.34 8.31 -6.37
CA TRP A 220 -2.73 8.63 -5.07
C TRP A 220 -3.05 10.04 -4.56
N PRO A 221 -2.91 11.12 -5.36
CA PRO A 221 -3.28 12.47 -4.92
C PRO A 221 -4.76 12.60 -4.52
N VAL A 222 -5.66 11.94 -5.25
CA VAL A 222 -7.11 11.99 -4.97
C VAL A 222 -7.41 11.22 -3.68
N LEU A 223 -6.80 10.06 -3.49
CA LEU A 223 -6.91 9.27 -2.27
C LEU A 223 -6.45 10.07 -1.04
N CYS A 224 -5.35 10.82 -1.16
CA CYS A 224 -4.86 11.67 -0.09
C CYS A 224 -5.80 12.81 0.31
N GLN A 225 -6.65 13.27 -0.62
CA GLN A 225 -7.60 14.36 -0.38
C GLN A 225 -9.01 13.84 -0.04
N THR A 226 -9.27 12.55 -0.23
CA THR A 226 -10.59 11.96 -0.02
C THR A 226 -10.88 11.83 1.48
N SER A 227 -12.05 12.32 1.88
CA SER A 227 -12.57 12.22 3.25
C SER A 227 -13.91 11.47 3.24
N MET A 228 -14.05 10.54 4.17
CA MET A 228 -15.29 9.79 4.44
C MET A 228 -16.09 10.36 5.63
N GLY A 229 -15.54 11.34 6.34
CA GLY A 229 -16.14 11.94 7.52
C GLY A 229 -15.11 12.57 8.46
N SER A 230 -15.54 12.88 9.68
CA SER A 230 -14.68 13.37 10.76
C SER A 230 -14.75 12.46 11.98
N LEU A 231 -13.63 12.36 12.69
CA LEU A 231 -13.55 11.64 13.95
C LEU A 231 -13.74 12.60 15.13
N VAL A 232 -14.43 12.14 16.17
CA VAL A 232 -14.62 12.90 17.41
C VAL A 232 -13.75 12.28 18.49
N LEU A 233 -12.85 13.09 19.05
CA LEU A 233 -12.00 12.67 20.16
C LEU A 233 -12.84 12.32 21.41
N PRO A 234 -12.64 11.14 22.03
CA PRO A 234 -13.27 10.79 23.30
C PRO A 234 -12.91 11.79 24.41
N LYS A 235 -13.83 12.02 25.36
CA LYS A 235 -13.62 12.91 26.51
C LYS A 235 -12.81 12.22 27.61
N PRO A 236 -12.14 12.98 28.52
CA PRO A 236 -11.48 12.40 29.69
C PRO A 236 -12.46 11.59 30.55
N PRO A 237 -12.00 10.51 31.19
CA PRO A 237 -12.84 9.67 32.04
C PRO A 237 -13.40 10.45 33.23
N PRO A 238 -14.65 10.18 33.66
CA PRO A 238 -15.27 10.86 34.78
C PRO A 238 -14.58 10.48 36.10
N ILE A 239 -14.61 11.40 37.08
CA ILE A 239 -14.07 11.14 38.42
C ILE A 239 -14.97 10.10 39.12
N PRO A 240 -14.39 9.04 39.70
CA PRO A 240 -15.15 8.02 40.42
C PRO A 240 -15.89 8.62 41.61
N LYS A 241 -17.09 8.12 41.87
CA LYS A 241 -17.86 8.42 43.08
C LYS A 241 -18.02 7.13 43.86
N PRO A 242 -17.76 7.13 45.18
CA PRO A 242 -17.87 5.92 45.97
C PRO A 242 -19.34 5.48 45.96
N GLU A 243 -19.56 4.18 45.89
CA GLU A 243 -20.92 3.64 45.90
C GLU A 243 -21.62 4.01 47.23
N PRO A 244 -22.90 4.41 47.19
CA PRO A 244 -23.65 4.82 48.38
C PRO A 244 -23.82 3.71 49.44
N GLN A 245 -23.39 2.47 49.17
CA GLN A 245 -23.45 1.33 50.09
C GLN A 245 -22.21 1.14 50.96
N GLN A 246 -21.24 2.07 50.96
CA GLN A 246 -20.21 2.09 51.99
C GLN A 246 -20.85 2.38 53.36
N VAL A 247 -21.16 1.32 54.11
CA VAL A 247 -21.73 1.39 55.46
C VAL A 247 -20.70 2.05 56.37
N LEU A 248 -20.79 3.38 56.49
CA LEU A 248 -20.07 4.12 57.51
C LEU A 248 -20.49 3.55 58.89
N PRO A 249 -19.56 3.35 59.83
CA PRO A 249 -19.89 2.84 61.15
C PRO A 249 -21.01 3.66 61.82
N GLU A 250 -22.04 2.99 62.33
CA GLU A 250 -23.11 3.63 63.07
C GLU A 250 -22.59 4.33 64.34
N PRO A 251 -23.24 5.42 64.79
CA PRO A 251 -22.88 6.06 66.04
C PRO A 251 -23.06 5.10 67.22
N PRO A 252 -22.15 5.11 68.22
CA PRO A 252 -22.22 4.22 69.36
C PRO A 252 -23.53 4.45 70.15
N LYS A 253 -24.31 3.40 70.35
CA LYS A 253 -25.60 3.44 71.05
C LYS A 253 -25.45 2.98 72.50
N ARG A 254 -25.97 3.77 73.44
CA ARG A 254 -25.93 3.45 74.89
C ARG A 254 -26.66 2.15 75.19
N THR A 255 -25.94 1.15 75.70
CA THR A 255 -26.47 -0.19 76.01
C THR A 255 -26.91 -0.33 77.47
N ASN A 256 -26.00 -0.09 78.42
CA ASN A 256 -26.30 -0.03 79.86
C ASN A 256 -25.31 0.90 80.60
N CYS A 257 -25.56 1.15 81.89
CA CYS A 257 -24.62 1.86 82.78
C CYS A 257 -24.23 1.04 84.01
N LEU A 258 -24.37 -0.29 83.91
CA LEU A 258 -23.96 -1.21 84.95
C LEU A 258 -22.46 -1.52 84.83
N GLN A 259 -21.91 -1.39 83.62
CA GLN A 259 -20.50 -1.57 83.29
C GLN A 259 -19.99 -0.33 82.53
N HIS A 260 -18.69 -0.05 82.64
CA HIS A 260 -18.05 0.96 81.80
C HIS A 260 -18.00 0.44 80.36
N PRO A 261 -18.37 1.24 79.34
CA PRO A 261 -18.25 0.81 77.95
C PRO A 261 -16.77 0.63 77.54
N ASP A 262 -16.50 -0.15 76.51
CA ASP A 262 -15.15 -0.28 75.95
C ASP A 262 -14.93 0.68 74.77
N TRP A 263 -13.66 1.02 74.50
CA TRP A 263 -13.27 1.85 73.35
C TRP A 263 -13.22 0.99 72.08
N GLU A 264 -14.39 0.65 71.54
CA GLU A 264 -14.54 -0.23 70.36
C GLU A 264 -14.86 0.54 69.08
N ILE A 265 -14.44 1.81 68.98
CA ILE A 265 -14.73 2.67 67.82
C ILE A 265 -13.61 2.68 66.77
N ASP A 266 -12.35 2.37 67.13
CA ASP A 266 -11.20 2.51 66.20
C ASP A 266 -11.30 1.53 65.00
N GLN A 267 -11.49 0.24 65.27
CA GLN A 267 -11.41 -0.86 64.28
C GLN A 267 -12.46 -0.77 63.14
N PRO A 268 -13.75 -0.51 63.41
CA PRO A 268 -14.74 -0.33 62.35
C PRO A 268 -14.40 0.83 61.41
N TRP A 269 -13.87 1.92 61.98
CA TRP A 269 -13.48 3.11 61.22
C TRP A 269 -12.21 2.88 60.40
N GLU A 270 -11.22 2.14 60.91
CA GLU A 270 -10.04 1.71 60.13
C GLU A 270 -10.44 0.83 58.93
N THR A 271 -11.32 -0.14 59.16
CA THR A 271 -11.84 -1.03 58.11
C THR A 271 -12.58 -0.23 57.04
N ALA A 272 -13.42 0.73 57.44
CA ALA A 272 -14.15 1.60 56.51
C ALA A 272 -13.20 2.43 55.63
N ARG A 273 -12.15 3.01 56.21
CA ARG A 273 -11.12 3.78 55.47
C ARG A 273 -10.34 2.91 54.48
N ILE A 274 -9.97 1.68 54.85
CA ILE A 274 -9.30 0.74 53.94
C ILE A 274 -10.20 0.40 52.76
N ARG A 275 -11.47 0.04 53.02
CA ARG A 275 -12.45 -0.29 51.95
C ARG A 275 -12.70 0.89 51.01
N LEU A 276 -12.81 2.10 51.55
CA LEU A 276 -12.95 3.33 50.77
C LEU A 276 -11.74 3.51 49.84
N ARG A 277 -10.51 3.40 50.36
CA ARG A 277 -9.28 3.49 49.56
C ARG A 277 -9.22 2.42 48.46
N ASP A 278 -9.50 1.18 48.79
CA ASP A 278 -9.45 0.06 47.83
C ASP A 278 -10.51 0.20 46.74
N SER A 279 -11.70 0.73 47.07
CA SER A 279 -12.75 1.05 46.10
C SER A 279 -12.33 2.13 45.11
N TYR A 280 -11.72 3.22 45.58
CA TYR A 280 -11.16 4.25 44.69
C TYR A 280 -10.07 3.69 43.80
N ARG A 281 -9.15 2.88 44.35
CA ARG A 281 -8.09 2.23 43.56
C ARG A 281 -8.68 1.42 42.41
N LEU A 282 -9.61 0.50 42.70
CA LEU A 282 -10.22 -0.36 41.68
C LEU A 282 -10.93 0.45 40.59
N GLN A 283 -11.75 1.44 40.95
CA GLN A 283 -12.47 2.26 39.96
C GLN A 283 -11.52 3.10 39.11
N VAL A 284 -10.45 3.66 39.71
CA VAL A 284 -9.45 4.43 38.98
C VAL A 284 -8.67 3.52 38.03
N ASP A 285 -8.27 2.33 38.47
CA ASP A 285 -7.56 1.36 37.64
C ASP A 285 -8.43 0.93 36.43
N GLU A 286 -9.71 0.62 36.67
CA GLU A 286 -10.67 0.27 35.60
C GLU A 286 -10.85 1.40 34.57
N LEU A 287 -11.02 2.64 35.04
CA LEU A 287 -11.19 3.81 34.16
C LEU A 287 -9.89 4.21 33.44
N ALA A 288 -8.73 4.00 34.08
CA ALA A 288 -7.43 4.29 33.50
C ALA A 288 -7.01 3.24 32.46
N PHE A 289 -7.46 1.98 32.61
CA PHE A 289 -7.05 0.83 31.79
C PHE A 289 -7.11 1.08 30.28
N ALA A 290 -8.16 1.73 29.79
CA ALA A 290 -8.32 2.05 28.36
C ALA A 290 -7.26 3.01 27.79
N PHE A 291 -6.52 3.70 28.66
CA PHE A 291 -5.52 4.70 28.33
C PHE A 291 -4.11 4.24 28.72
N GLU A 292 -3.95 3.02 29.25
CA GLU A 292 -2.64 2.49 29.61
C GLU A 292 -1.86 1.98 28.38
N PRO A 293 -0.52 1.98 28.42
CA PRO A 293 0.29 1.61 27.27
C PRO A 293 0.09 0.17 26.77
N ALA A 294 -0.36 -0.73 27.65
CA ALA A 294 -0.51 -2.16 27.35
C ALA A 294 -1.64 -2.44 26.34
N LEU A 295 -2.65 -1.57 26.27
CA LEU A 295 -3.72 -1.62 25.27
C LEU A 295 -3.74 -0.29 24.51
N PRO A 296 -3.24 -0.24 23.27
CA PRO A 296 -3.15 1.00 22.54
C PRO A 296 -4.53 1.58 22.29
N TRP A 297 -4.69 2.87 22.58
CA TRP A 297 -5.89 3.63 22.27
C TRP A 297 -5.85 4.03 20.78
N GLU A 298 -6.39 3.22 19.88
CA GLU A 298 -6.14 3.30 18.42
C GLU A 298 -6.95 4.38 17.65
N VAL A 299 -7.15 5.56 18.24
CA VAL A 299 -7.96 6.63 17.63
C VAL A 299 -7.37 7.13 16.30
N ALA A 300 -6.04 7.17 16.18
CA ALA A 300 -5.40 7.51 14.90
C ALA A 300 -5.65 6.47 13.80
N ARG A 301 -5.79 5.19 14.17
CA ARG A 301 -6.16 4.12 13.23
C ARG A 301 -7.60 4.28 12.76
N GLU A 302 -8.52 4.60 13.67
CA GLU A 302 -9.91 4.92 13.31
C GLU A 302 -9.99 6.13 12.37
N ALA A 303 -9.12 7.13 12.55
CA ALA A 303 -9.06 8.28 11.63
C ALA A 303 -8.59 7.87 10.22
N LEU A 304 -7.66 6.91 10.09
CA LEU A 304 -7.21 6.42 8.78
C LEU A 304 -8.34 5.76 7.97
N LEU A 305 -9.27 5.07 8.65
CA LEU A 305 -10.49 4.52 8.02
C LEU A 305 -11.44 5.62 7.47
N LEU A 306 -11.29 6.86 7.94
CA LEU A 306 -12.05 8.01 7.46
C LEU A 306 -11.30 8.86 6.43
N GLY A 307 -10.03 8.55 6.16
CA GLY A 307 -9.16 9.26 5.23
C GLY A 307 -8.09 10.12 5.91
N LEU A 308 -7.04 10.47 5.17
CA LEU A 308 -5.95 11.33 5.66
C LEU A 308 -6.43 12.71 6.18
N PRO A 309 -7.44 13.37 5.59
CA PRO A 309 -7.96 14.61 6.15
C PRO A 309 -8.52 14.45 7.57
N ALA A 310 -9.09 13.29 7.92
CA ALA A 310 -9.59 13.02 9.26
C ALA A 310 -8.43 12.86 10.27
N LEU A 311 -7.30 12.28 9.84
CA LEU A 311 -6.08 12.20 10.65
C LEU A 311 -5.50 13.59 10.96
N GLU A 312 -5.51 14.50 9.98
CA GLU A 312 -5.07 15.89 10.19
C GLU A 312 -5.97 16.64 11.17
N GLN A 313 -7.29 16.47 11.05
CA GLN A 313 -8.24 17.01 12.01
C GLN A 313 -8.03 16.42 13.42
N LEU A 314 -7.80 15.11 13.52
CA LEU A 314 -7.50 14.45 14.79
C LEU A 314 -6.23 15.02 15.42
N GLU A 315 -5.15 15.24 14.66
CA GLU A 315 -3.93 15.83 15.21
C GLU A 315 -4.20 17.20 15.85
N ALA A 316 -5.02 18.04 15.20
CA ALA A 316 -5.41 19.34 15.73
C ALA A 316 -6.27 19.21 17.01
N GLN A 317 -7.23 18.28 17.02
CA GLN A 317 -8.05 17.97 18.20
C GLN A 317 -7.19 17.47 19.37
N LEU A 318 -6.24 16.56 19.11
CA LEU A 318 -5.30 16.04 20.10
C LEU A 318 -4.42 17.15 20.68
N ALA A 319 -3.91 18.06 19.84
CA ALA A 319 -3.10 19.19 20.29
C ALA A 319 -3.89 20.14 21.20
N HIS A 320 -5.14 20.44 20.84
CA HIS A 320 -6.03 21.26 21.67
C HIS A 320 -6.36 20.57 23.00
N ALA A 321 -6.80 19.31 22.95
CA ALA A 321 -7.12 18.51 24.13
C ALA A 321 -5.91 18.32 25.06
N LEU A 322 -4.70 18.17 24.51
CA LEU A 322 -3.45 18.15 25.30
C LEU A 322 -3.24 19.46 26.05
N GLY A 323 -3.51 20.61 25.42
CA GLY A 323 -3.45 21.91 26.07
C GLY A 323 -4.40 21.98 27.27
N GLU A 324 -5.69 21.70 27.04
CA GLU A 324 -6.71 21.70 28.08
C GLU A 324 -6.40 20.71 29.21
N THR A 325 -5.91 19.51 28.86
CA THR A 325 -5.59 18.47 29.84
C THR A 325 -4.34 18.81 30.64
N ASN A 326 -3.35 19.48 30.05
CA ASN A 326 -2.17 19.98 30.79
C ASN A 326 -2.56 21.06 31.80
N ASP A 327 -3.46 21.98 31.44
CA ASP A 327 -3.97 22.99 32.36
C ASP A 327 -4.80 22.33 33.48
N ALA A 328 -5.65 21.36 33.13
CA ALA A 328 -6.42 20.59 34.10
C ALA A 328 -5.52 19.76 35.05
N LEU A 329 -4.40 19.22 34.55
CA LEU A 329 -3.41 18.50 35.35
C LEU A 329 -2.68 19.43 36.32
N LYS A 330 -2.28 20.62 35.85
CA LYS A 330 -1.68 21.66 36.71
C LYS A 330 -2.63 22.05 37.84
N ALA A 331 -3.91 22.28 37.53
CA ALA A 331 -4.94 22.56 38.52
C ALA A 331 -5.23 21.38 39.46
N ALA A 332 -5.09 20.15 39.00
CA ALA A 332 -5.23 18.95 39.85
C ALA A 332 -4.04 18.76 40.80
N LEU A 333 -2.84 19.21 40.42
CA LEU A 333 -1.62 19.15 41.24
C LEU A 333 -1.53 20.24 42.31
N GLU A 334 -2.10 21.42 42.06
CA GLU A 334 -2.01 22.59 42.94
C GLU A 334 -2.34 22.29 44.42
N PRO A 335 -3.43 21.58 44.78
CA PRO A 335 -3.74 21.29 46.18
C PRO A 335 -2.67 20.44 46.89
N PHE A 336 -1.98 19.57 46.16
CA PHE A 336 -0.89 18.75 46.71
C PHE A 336 0.39 19.58 46.87
N ASP A 337 0.73 20.40 45.87
CA ASP A 337 1.88 21.30 45.94
C ASP A 337 1.72 22.29 47.11
N GLU A 338 0.52 22.83 47.34
CA GLU A 338 0.24 23.72 48.48
C GLU A 338 0.44 23.01 49.83
N LEU A 339 -0.07 21.79 49.97
CA LEU A 339 0.06 20.99 51.20
C LEU A 339 1.54 20.70 51.56
N PHE A 340 2.40 20.58 50.55
CA PHE A 340 3.84 20.31 50.73
C PHE A 340 4.71 21.57 50.73
N GLY A 341 4.12 22.78 50.61
CA GLY A 341 4.89 24.03 50.51
C GLY A 341 5.69 24.15 49.22
N LEU A 342 5.25 23.48 48.16
CA LEU A 342 5.87 23.39 46.84
C LEU A 342 5.17 24.27 45.78
N ARG A 343 4.29 25.20 46.21
CA ARG A 343 3.65 26.18 45.33
C ARG A 343 4.70 26.91 44.48
N ASP A 344 4.45 27.00 43.17
CA ASP A 344 5.31 27.59 42.14
C ASP A 344 6.70 26.95 41.96
N ARG A 345 7.02 25.88 42.71
CA ARG A 345 8.33 25.20 42.64
C ARG A 345 8.50 24.40 41.35
N ARG A 346 7.42 23.83 40.80
CA ARG A 346 7.43 23.16 39.49
C ARG A 346 7.78 24.13 38.35
N ASP A 347 7.17 25.32 38.34
CA ASP A 347 7.47 26.37 37.36
C ASP A 347 8.88 26.96 37.55
N ARG A 348 9.39 27.01 38.79
CA ARG A 348 10.78 27.37 39.09
C ARG A 348 11.76 26.33 38.53
N LEU A 349 11.50 25.04 38.76
CA LEU A 349 12.33 23.95 38.25
C LEU A 349 12.43 24.00 36.72
N LYS A 350 11.28 24.08 36.02
CA LYS A 350 11.25 24.18 34.55
C LYS A 350 12.05 25.37 34.00
N ARG A 351 11.99 26.53 34.67
CA ARG A 351 12.78 27.72 34.30
C ARG A 351 14.28 27.54 34.51
N LEU A 352 14.69 26.78 35.53
CA LEU A 352 16.10 26.47 35.78
C LEU A 352 16.62 25.46 34.76
N GLU A 353 15.83 24.44 34.41
CA GLU A 353 16.20 23.44 33.39
C GLU A 353 16.37 24.08 32.00
N LEU A 354 15.44 24.96 31.58
CA LEU A 354 15.57 25.71 30.33
C LEU A 354 16.81 26.63 30.30
N ARG A 355 17.22 27.18 31.45
CA ARG A 355 18.46 27.97 31.54
C ARG A 355 19.70 27.10 31.45
N ALA A 356 19.66 25.91 32.03
CA ALA A 356 20.74 24.93 31.96
C ALA A 356 20.96 24.46 30.51
N GLU A 357 19.88 24.12 29.79
CA GLU A 357 19.91 23.75 28.37
C GLU A 357 20.47 24.87 27.48
N ALA A 358 20.17 26.13 27.83
CA ALA A 358 20.73 27.31 27.15
C ALA A 358 22.17 27.65 27.57
N GLY A 359 22.86 26.79 28.34
CA GLY A 359 24.24 26.96 28.76
C GLY A 359 24.48 28.12 29.74
N ARG A 360 23.45 28.56 30.46
CA ARG A 360 23.56 29.66 31.45
C ARG A 360 23.87 29.10 32.84
N PRO A 361 24.63 29.85 33.67
CA PRO A 361 24.96 29.40 35.03
C PRO A 361 23.68 29.22 35.86
N ILE A 362 23.59 28.07 36.52
CA ILE A 362 22.48 27.67 37.39
C ILE A 362 23.01 27.20 38.75
N PRO A 363 22.29 27.44 39.85
CA PRO A 363 22.63 26.86 41.15
C PRO A 363 22.26 25.37 41.15
N GLU A 364 23.25 24.49 40.98
CA GLU A 364 23.05 23.03 40.89
C GLU A 364 22.41 22.46 42.16
N GLU A 365 22.83 22.92 43.34
CA GLU A 365 22.24 22.51 44.63
C GLU A 365 20.75 22.87 44.75
N GLU A 366 20.33 24.05 44.28
CA GLU A 366 18.90 24.44 44.28
C GLU A 366 18.10 23.52 43.36
N LEU A 367 18.66 23.18 42.20
CA LEU A 367 18.03 22.33 41.20
C LEU A 367 17.86 20.89 41.69
N GLU A 368 18.90 20.30 42.30
CA GLU A 368 18.82 18.95 42.89
C GLU A 368 17.82 18.90 44.04
N GLN A 369 17.82 19.89 44.94
CA GLN A 369 16.86 19.95 46.05
C GLN A 369 15.42 20.07 45.56
N LEU A 370 15.16 20.90 44.53
CA LEU A 370 13.84 21.03 43.95
C LEU A 370 13.38 19.73 43.26
N ARG A 371 14.28 19.07 42.52
CA ARG A 371 14.00 17.76 41.92
C ARG A 371 13.66 16.71 42.97
N GLY A 372 14.46 16.61 44.03
CA GLY A 372 14.23 15.64 45.11
C GLY A 372 12.87 15.83 45.77
N ARG A 373 12.53 17.06 46.18
CA ARG A 373 11.25 17.35 46.85
C ARG A 373 10.02 17.13 45.96
N LEU A 374 10.13 17.44 44.67
CA LEU A 374 9.03 17.20 43.72
C LEU A 374 8.90 15.71 43.40
N ALA A 375 10.01 14.98 43.27
CA ALA A 375 10.01 13.54 43.06
C ALA A 375 9.41 12.79 44.26
N GLU A 376 9.67 13.22 45.49
CA GLU A 376 9.01 12.67 46.69
C GLU A 376 7.48 12.82 46.61
N LEU A 377 6.98 14.00 46.26
CA LEU A 377 5.54 14.22 46.10
C LEU A 377 4.97 13.40 44.93
N ASP A 378 5.63 13.37 43.79
CA ASP A 378 5.18 12.62 42.62
C ASP A 378 5.14 11.10 42.91
N ALA A 379 6.12 10.57 43.66
CA ALA A 379 6.13 9.18 44.10
C ALA A 379 4.96 8.85 45.03
N LEU A 380 4.57 9.76 45.93
CA LEU A 380 3.39 9.58 46.78
C LEU A 380 2.09 9.53 45.97
N LEU A 381 2.02 10.27 44.86
CA LEU A 381 0.84 10.30 44.00
C LEU A 381 0.74 9.11 43.04
N GLU A 382 1.76 8.24 42.97
CA GLU A 382 1.71 7.02 42.16
C GLU A 382 0.67 6.01 42.67
N GLY A 383 0.35 6.03 43.95
CA GLY A 383 -0.64 5.13 44.55
C GLY A 383 -1.66 5.84 45.43
N PRO A 384 -2.70 5.11 45.90
CA PRO A 384 -3.77 5.67 46.72
C PRO A 384 -3.36 5.84 48.20
N GLN A 385 -2.07 5.79 48.53
CA GLN A 385 -1.56 5.96 49.90
C GLN A 385 -1.60 7.45 50.30
N ILE A 386 -2.71 7.86 50.88
CA ILE A 386 -2.98 9.25 51.28
C ILE A 386 -2.64 9.54 52.76
N GLU A 387 -2.05 8.58 53.48
CA GLU A 387 -1.75 8.70 54.91
C GLU A 387 -0.81 9.89 55.18
N GLU A 388 0.19 10.10 54.31
CA GLU A 388 1.09 11.25 54.40
C GLU A 388 0.39 12.58 54.11
N LEU A 389 -0.63 12.58 53.26
CA LEU A 389 -1.45 13.77 53.00
C LEU A 389 -2.27 14.12 54.25
N LEU A 390 -2.91 13.12 54.88
CA LEU A 390 -3.68 13.31 56.10
C LEU A 390 -2.82 13.78 57.28
N ALA A 391 -1.57 13.33 57.38
CA ALA A 391 -0.66 13.77 58.44
C ALA A 391 -0.29 15.25 58.35
N ARG A 392 -0.30 15.82 57.14
CA ARG A 392 0.01 17.23 56.86
C ARG A 392 -1.22 18.12 56.79
N ASP A 393 -2.39 17.54 56.52
CA ASP A 393 -3.65 18.28 56.45
C ASP A 393 -4.05 18.86 57.82
N PRO A 394 -4.34 20.17 57.92
CA PRO A 394 -4.60 20.82 59.21
C PRO A 394 -5.89 20.31 59.88
N VAL A 395 -6.90 19.93 59.10
CA VAL A 395 -8.18 19.43 59.62
C VAL A 395 -8.01 18.01 60.15
N ALA A 396 -7.34 17.14 59.39
CA ALA A 396 -7.06 15.77 59.81
C ALA A 396 -6.09 15.73 61.01
N LYS A 397 -5.09 16.61 61.05
CA LYS A 397 -4.21 16.75 62.21
C LYS A 397 -4.98 17.19 63.45
N GLY A 398 -5.87 18.18 63.31
CA GLY A 398 -6.75 18.62 64.39
C GLY A 398 -7.66 17.51 64.90
N ALA A 399 -8.31 16.77 63.99
CA ALA A 399 -9.18 15.65 64.32
C ALA A 399 -8.42 14.51 65.02
N THR A 400 -7.19 14.21 64.59
CA THR A 400 -6.32 13.20 65.23
C THR A 400 -5.95 13.60 66.65
N GLN A 401 -5.60 14.87 66.87
CA GLN A 401 -5.32 15.39 68.22
C GLN A 401 -6.54 15.33 69.13
N GLN A 402 -7.72 15.71 68.62
CA GLN A 402 -8.97 15.63 69.38
C GLN A 402 -9.38 14.18 69.68
N LEU A 403 -9.15 13.25 68.76
CA LEU A 403 -9.36 11.83 68.97
C LEU A 403 -8.46 11.27 70.08
N GLN A 404 -7.16 11.65 70.07
CA GLN A 404 -6.21 11.28 71.13
C GLN A 404 -6.62 11.86 72.50
N GLN A 405 -7.10 13.11 72.52
CA GLN A 405 -7.60 13.75 73.74
C GLN A 405 -8.86 13.05 74.28
N ALA A 406 -9.82 12.73 73.40
CA ALA A 406 -11.03 11.99 73.78
C ALA A 406 -10.69 10.60 74.33
N ARG A 407 -9.74 9.89 73.70
CA ARG A 407 -9.24 8.61 74.18
C ARG A 407 -8.56 8.72 75.55
N ALA A 408 -7.70 9.71 75.75
CA ALA A 408 -7.05 9.95 77.05
C ALA A 408 -8.08 10.23 78.15
N ARG A 409 -9.07 11.09 77.87
CA ARG A 409 -10.19 11.38 78.81
C ARG A 409 -11.03 10.14 79.09
N PHE A 410 -11.27 9.29 78.09
CA PHE A 410 -11.97 8.03 78.25
C PHE A 410 -11.19 7.03 79.11
N GLU A 411 -9.88 6.92 78.91
CA GLU A 411 -9.01 6.08 79.73
C GLU A 411 -8.92 6.57 81.19
N ASP A 412 -8.87 7.90 81.39
CA ASP A 412 -8.92 8.50 82.72
C ASP A 412 -10.29 8.31 83.38
N ASN A 413 -11.40 8.43 82.63
CA ASN A 413 -12.74 8.07 83.10
C ASN A 413 -12.81 6.61 83.54
N ARG A 414 -12.21 5.69 82.76
CA ARG A 414 -12.12 4.26 83.09
C ARG A 414 -11.33 4.00 84.36
N LYS A 415 -10.23 4.74 84.60
CA LYS A 415 -9.48 4.66 85.87
C LYS A 415 -10.36 5.10 87.04
N HIS A 416 -11.05 6.22 86.92
CA HIS A 416 -11.97 6.70 87.97
C HIS A 416 -13.15 5.75 88.20
N TRP A 417 -13.68 5.13 87.15
CA TRP A 417 -14.68 4.09 87.27
C TRP A 417 -14.17 2.89 88.10
N ARG A 418 -12.98 2.40 87.78
CA ARG A 418 -12.33 1.31 88.54
C ARG A 418 -12.09 1.68 90.00
N GLU A 419 -11.55 2.88 90.24
CA GLU A 419 -11.21 3.38 91.58
C GLU A 419 -12.45 3.62 92.47
N GLN A 420 -13.52 4.20 91.92
CA GLN A 420 -14.66 4.66 92.70
C GLN A 420 -15.83 3.67 92.76
N LEU A 421 -15.93 2.74 91.79
CA LEU A 421 -17.07 1.82 91.66
C LEU A 421 -16.69 0.33 91.72
N GLU A 422 -15.45 -0.05 91.35
CA GLU A 422 -15.04 -1.47 91.25
C GLU A 422 -14.04 -1.90 92.34
N GLN A 423 -13.32 -0.98 92.99
CA GLN A 423 -12.46 -1.34 94.13
C GLN A 423 -13.29 -1.85 95.30
N PRO A 424 -13.01 -3.05 95.86
CA PRO A 424 -13.58 -3.46 97.12
C PRO A 424 -13.04 -2.52 98.20
N ARG A 425 -13.93 -1.84 98.93
CA ARG A 425 -13.52 -1.00 100.06
C ARG A 425 -12.66 -1.84 101.04
N PRO A 426 -11.64 -1.24 101.66
CA PRO A 426 -10.91 -1.91 102.73
C PRO A 426 -11.90 -2.39 103.78
N GLN A 427 -11.83 -3.68 104.15
CA GLN A 427 -12.68 -4.26 105.18
C GLN A 427 -12.52 -3.44 106.46
N GLU A 428 -13.58 -2.75 106.90
CA GLU A 428 -13.59 -2.13 108.21
C GLU A 428 -13.25 -3.19 109.28
N PRO A 429 -12.45 -2.84 110.30
CA PRO A 429 -12.06 -3.79 111.35
C PRO A 429 -13.32 -4.40 111.97
N ARG A 430 -13.36 -5.74 112.05
CA ARG A 430 -14.49 -6.48 112.65
C ARG A 430 -14.83 -5.85 114.01
N PRO A 431 -16.09 -5.46 114.27
CA PRO A 431 -16.43 -4.83 115.52
C PRO A 431 -16.18 -5.79 116.70
N PRO A 432 -15.73 -5.29 117.86
CA PRO A 432 -15.44 -6.12 119.03
C PRO A 432 -16.69 -6.89 119.51
N PHE A 433 -16.48 -8.11 120.02
CA PHE A 433 -17.49 -9.11 120.42
C PHE A 433 -18.68 -8.54 121.22
N TRP A 434 -18.44 -7.55 122.09
CA TRP A 434 -19.46 -6.90 122.90
C TRP A 434 -20.54 -6.16 122.10
N ARG A 435 -20.21 -5.56 120.93
CA ARG A 435 -21.22 -4.93 120.05
C ARG A 435 -22.17 -5.94 119.40
N ARG A 436 -21.72 -7.20 119.23
CA ARG A 436 -22.57 -8.30 118.73
C ARG A 436 -23.59 -8.77 119.78
N MET A 437 -23.25 -8.70 121.07
CA MET A 437 -24.15 -9.04 122.18
C MET A 437 -25.26 -7.99 122.38
N ILE A 438 -24.98 -6.70 122.21
CA ILE A 438 -26.00 -5.64 122.34
C ILE A 438 -27.08 -5.76 121.25
N GLY A 439 -26.72 -6.17 120.03
CA GLY A 439 -27.65 -6.37 118.92
C GLY A 439 -28.58 -7.58 119.05
N LEU A 440 -28.35 -8.48 120.01
CA LEU A 440 -29.22 -9.61 120.33
C LEU A 440 -30.26 -9.27 121.41
N PHE A 441 -29.95 -8.34 122.32
CA PHE A 441 -30.85 -7.97 123.41
C PHE A 441 -31.76 -6.77 123.07
N TRP A 442 -31.31 -5.78 122.30
CA TRP A 442 -32.12 -4.63 121.88
C TRP A 442 -32.18 -4.50 120.33
N PRO A 443 -33.25 -4.97 119.66
CA PRO A 443 -33.36 -4.93 118.19
C PRO A 443 -33.41 -3.52 117.60
N SER A 444 -33.75 -2.52 118.42
CA SER A 444 -33.81 -1.09 118.09
C SER A 444 -32.45 -0.40 118.04
N LEU A 445 -31.38 -1.05 118.52
CA LEU A 445 -29.99 -0.59 118.44
C LEU A 445 -29.16 -1.43 117.46
N ARG A 446 -29.77 -2.00 116.41
CA ARG A 446 -28.99 -2.32 115.21
C ARG A 446 -28.44 -1.01 114.68
N PRO A 447 -27.12 -0.82 114.55
CA PRO A 447 -26.63 0.26 113.72
C PRO A 447 -27.26 0.02 112.35
N ARG A 448 -28.04 1.00 111.84
CA ARG A 448 -28.20 1.16 110.40
C ARG A 448 -26.79 1.00 109.87
N SER A 449 -26.52 -0.08 109.12
CA SER A 449 -25.34 -0.11 108.28
C SER A 449 -25.28 1.27 107.65
N LEU A 450 -24.15 1.97 107.82
CA LEU A 450 -23.82 3.16 107.06
C LEU A 450 -23.83 2.69 105.60
N GLY A 451 -25.03 2.60 105.04
CA GLY A 451 -25.28 2.47 103.64
C GLY A 451 -24.77 3.78 103.11
N VAL A 452 -23.53 3.78 102.66
CA VAL A 452 -23.04 4.86 101.83
C VAL A 452 -24.10 5.07 100.77
N ASP A 453 -24.59 6.30 100.72
CA ASP A 453 -25.79 6.70 99.99
C ASP A 453 -25.82 5.99 98.64
N ALA A 454 -26.69 4.98 98.52
CA ALA A 454 -26.89 4.26 97.26
C ALA A 454 -27.27 5.25 96.15
N GLU A 455 -27.86 6.38 96.54
CA GLU A 455 -28.15 7.53 95.70
C GLU A 455 -26.89 8.28 95.24
N GLU A 456 -25.88 8.44 96.09
CA GLU A 456 -24.61 9.09 95.74
C GLU A 456 -23.78 8.21 94.79
N LEU A 457 -23.68 6.91 95.06
CA LEU A 457 -23.04 5.94 94.16
C LEU A 457 -23.77 5.86 92.80
N SER A 458 -25.10 5.91 92.80
CA SER A 458 -25.90 5.97 91.57
C SER A 458 -25.65 7.27 90.78
N ARG A 459 -25.53 8.42 91.46
CA ARG A 459 -25.19 9.70 90.84
C ARG A 459 -23.76 9.73 90.28
N VAL A 460 -22.79 9.11 90.95
CA VAL A 460 -21.41 8.97 90.45
C VAL A 460 -21.38 8.04 89.25
N ARG A 461 -22.03 6.88 89.32
CA ARG A 461 -22.16 5.91 88.22
C ARG A 461 -22.80 6.54 86.98
N LYS A 462 -23.89 7.29 87.15
CA LYS A 462 -24.54 8.01 86.03
C LYS A 462 -23.60 9.04 85.41
N ARG A 463 -22.91 9.87 86.22
CA ARG A 463 -21.97 10.88 85.74
C ARG A 463 -20.81 10.28 84.94
N LEU A 464 -20.18 9.22 85.46
CA LEU A 464 -19.08 8.55 84.77
C LEU A 464 -19.57 7.84 83.49
N CYS A 465 -20.75 7.20 83.54
CA CYS A 465 -21.37 6.59 82.35
C CYS A 465 -21.69 7.64 81.28
N ASP A 466 -22.34 8.75 81.64
CA ASP A 466 -22.69 9.82 80.71
C ASP A 466 -21.42 10.42 80.08
N ALA A 467 -20.36 10.65 80.89
CA ALA A 467 -19.08 11.12 80.39
C ALA A 467 -18.40 10.11 79.43
N ALA A 468 -18.40 8.82 79.75
CA ALA A 468 -17.83 7.79 78.87
C ALA A 468 -18.55 7.74 77.50
N TRP A 469 -19.89 7.83 77.49
CA TRP A 469 -20.66 7.88 76.24
C TRP A 469 -20.49 9.21 75.48
N THR A 470 -20.29 10.33 76.17
CA THR A 470 -19.93 11.61 75.53
C THR A 470 -18.57 11.51 74.83
N GLU A 471 -17.55 10.93 75.48
CA GLU A 471 -16.22 10.77 74.88
C GLU A 471 -16.24 9.76 73.71
N LEU A 472 -17.03 8.68 73.78
CA LEU A 472 -17.25 7.77 72.64
C LEU A 472 -17.94 8.47 71.45
N GLY A 473 -18.94 9.29 71.71
CA GLY A 473 -19.60 10.10 70.68
C GLY A 473 -18.67 11.14 70.07
N ALA A 474 -17.82 11.78 70.88
CA ALA A 474 -16.80 12.72 70.42
C ALA A 474 -15.76 12.00 69.54
N GLY A 475 -15.26 10.83 69.96
CA GLY A 475 -14.34 10.01 69.17
C GLY A 475 -14.93 9.56 67.83
N HIS A 476 -16.21 9.14 67.83
CA HIS A 476 -16.93 8.78 66.60
C HIS A 476 -17.01 9.96 65.61
N ALA A 477 -17.37 11.15 66.10
CA ALA A 477 -17.42 12.35 65.27
C ALA A 477 -16.04 12.73 64.67
N GLN A 478 -14.95 12.57 65.44
CA GLN A 478 -13.60 12.83 64.92
C GLN A 478 -13.17 11.79 63.87
N HIS A 479 -13.51 10.51 64.04
CA HIS A 479 -13.27 9.50 63.00
C HIS A 479 -14.08 9.75 61.73
N GLN A 480 -15.31 10.24 61.85
CA GLN A 480 -16.12 10.64 60.71
C GLN A 480 -15.45 11.79 59.94
N LEU A 481 -14.96 12.81 60.65
CA LEU A 481 -14.24 13.93 60.04
C LEU A 481 -12.96 13.48 59.34
N LEU A 482 -12.15 12.60 59.98
CA LEU A 482 -10.96 12.00 59.35
C LEU A 482 -11.29 11.23 58.07
N THR A 483 -12.37 10.47 58.09
CA THR A 483 -12.80 9.67 56.92
C THR A 483 -13.29 10.57 55.79
N GLN A 484 -13.97 11.68 56.09
CA GLN A 484 -14.34 12.70 55.09
C GLN A 484 -13.12 13.37 54.46
N GLN A 485 -12.10 13.71 55.26
CA GLN A 485 -10.85 14.25 54.72
C GLN A 485 -10.12 13.23 53.85
N GLN A 486 -10.12 11.96 54.25
CA GLN A 486 -9.59 10.87 53.42
C GLN A 486 -10.33 10.78 52.08
N GLN A 487 -11.66 10.81 52.08
CA GLN A 487 -12.43 10.78 50.84
C GLN A 487 -12.07 11.96 49.93
N LEU A 488 -11.98 13.18 50.47
CA LEU A 488 -11.59 14.36 49.71
C LEU A 488 -10.22 14.19 49.03
N TRP A 489 -9.23 13.67 49.75
CA TRP A 489 -7.90 13.44 49.19
C TRP A 489 -7.87 12.30 48.17
N LEU A 490 -8.67 11.25 48.35
CA LEU A 490 -8.86 10.19 47.35
C LEU A 490 -9.54 10.70 46.07
N GLU A 491 -10.54 11.58 46.17
CA GLU A 491 -11.17 12.22 45.01
C GLU A 491 -10.18 13.07 44.22
N ARG A 492 -9.36 13.85 44.93
CA ARG A 492 -8.29 14.66 44.32
C ARG A 492 -7.24 13.78 43.65
N TRP A 493 -6.82 12.70 44.31
CA TRP A 493 -5.86 11.73 43.77
C TRP A 493 -6.42 11.06 42.51
N ALA A 494 -7.67 10.59 42.55
CA ALA A 494 -8.34 9.97 41.41
C ALA A 494 -8.42 10.92 40.22
N LYS A 495 -8.81 12.19 40.46
CA LYS A 495 -8.82 13.24 39.44
C LYS A 495 -7.42 13.43 38.82
N TYR A 496 -6.38 13.55 39.65
CA TYR A 496 -5.01 13.68 39.18
C TYR A 496 -4.58 12.48 38.32
N ARG A 497 -4.75 11.25 38.83
CA ARG A 497 -4.34 10.02 38.15
C ARG A 497 -5.03 9.84 36.80
N LEU A 498 -6.35 10.04 36.74
CA LEU A 498 -7.13 9.90 35.50
C LEU A 498 -6.75 10.94 34.45
N ILE A 499 -6.60 12.21 34.83
CA ILE A 499 -6.15 13.28 33.93
C ILE A 499 -4.73 12.98 33.42
N ARG A 500 -3.85 12.50 34.30
CA ARG A 500 -2.45 12.18 33.97
C ARG A 500 -2.35 11.08 32.91
N VAL A 501 -3.07 9.97 33.10
CA VAL A 501 -3.06 8.84 32.15
C VAL A 501 -3.72 9.23 30.84
N TYR A 502 -4.84 9.96 30.87
CA TYR A 502 -5.48 10.48 29.67
C TYR A 502 -4.55 11.42 28.86
N ARG A 503 -3.85 12.35 29.53
CA ARG A 503 -2.83 13.19 28.90
C ARG A 503 -1.73 12.36 28.23
N ASP A 504 -1.23 11.33 28.89
CA ASP A 504 -0.20 10.46 28.30
C ASP A 504 -0.71 9.72 27.06
N ALA A 505 -1.96 9.24 27.08
CA ALA A 505 -2.58 8.62 25.92
C ALA A 505 -2.71 9.60 24.75
N LEU A 506 -3.18 10.83 25.01
CA LEU A 506 -3.24 11.90 24.00
C LEU A 506 -1.86 12.21 23.40
N ALA A 507 -0.81 12.25 24.24
CA ALA A 507 0.55 12.54 23.78
C ALA A 507 1.09 11.45 22.87
N ARG A 508 0.90 10.17 23.24
CA ARG A 508 1.28 9.02 22.41
C ARG A 508 0.52 8.97 21.09
N GLU A 509 -0.79 9.20 21.11
CA GLU A 509 -1.59 9.24 19.88
C GLU A 509 -1.18 10.38 18.96
N ARG A 510 -0.86 11.56 19.51
CA ARG A 510 -0.34 12.67 18.71
C ARG A 510 1.00 12.33 18.05
N GLU A 511 1.91 11.68 18.77
CA GLU A 511 3.19 11.23 18.21
C GLU A 511 2.98 10.19 17.10
N ARG A 512 2.00 9.29 17.24
CA ARG A 512 1.62 8.33 16.21
C ARG A 512 1.07 9.04 14.96
N CYS A 513 0.14 9.98 15.11
CA CYS A 513 -0.35 10.81 14.00
C CYS A 513 0.80 11.50 13.25
N GLN A 514 1.75 12.09 13.99
CA GLN A 514 2.91 12.75 13.40
C GLN A 514 3.82 11.78 12.64
N THR A 515 4.02 10.57 13.17
CA THR A 515 4.79 9.51 12.50
C THR A 515 4.11 9.10 11.20
N ILE A 516 2.80 8.87 11.23
CA ILE A 516 2.02 8.50 10.04
C ILE A 516 2.09 9.60 8.98
N ARG A 517 1.94 10.88 9.36
CA ARG A 517 2.06 12.00 8.41
C ARG A 517 3.44 12.08 7.76
N ARG A 518 4.51 11.75 8.48
CA ARG A 518 5.86 11.64 7.89
C ARG A 518 5.92 10.51 6.87
N LEU A 519 5.40 9.33 7.20
CA LEU A 519 5.36 8.19 6.26
C LEU A 519 4.57 8.53 4.99
N VAL A 520 3.43 9.20 5.12
CA VAL A 520 2.63 9.69 3.97
C VAL A 520 3.44 10.65 3.11
N ALA A 521 4.17 11.59 3.72
CA ALA A 521 4.98 12.57 3.00
C ALA A 521 6.22 11.95 2.31
N GLU A 522 6.76 10.87 2.88
CA GLU A 522 7.92 10.15 2.35
C GLU A 522 7.53 9.11 1.28
N PHE A 523 6.28 8.63 1.30
CA PHE A 523 5.80 7.63 0.36
C PHE A 523 5.82 8.15 -1.08
N LYS A 524 6.46 7.37 -1.96
CA LYS A 524 6.55 7.65 -3.39
C LYS A 524 6.27 6.37 -4.16
N LEU A 525 5.33 6.46 -5.10
CA LEU A 525 5.10 5.39 -6.06
C LEU A 525 6.32 5.24 -6.98
N PRO A 526 6.69 4.01 -7.35
CA PRO A 526 7.74 3.79 -8.34
C PRO A 526 7.32 4.39 -9.69
N ALA A 527 8.29 5.01 -10.37
CA ALA A 527 8.09 5.47 -11.73
C ALA A 527 8.03 4.26 -12.69
N ALA A 528 7.20 4.37 -13.72
CA ALA A 528 7.24 3.42 -14.83
C ALA A 528 8.65 3.43 -15.44
N GLY A 529 9.26 2.25 -15.60
CA GLY A 529 10.49 2.12 -16.36
C GLY A 529 10.29 2.54 -17.82
N PRO A 530 11.36 2.95 -18.52
CA PRO A 530 11.24 3.28 -19.94
C PRO A 530 10.73 2.05 -20.72
N PRO A 531 9.73 2.21 -21.60
CA PRO A 531 9.21 1.10 -22.37
C PRO A 531 10.28 0.51 -23.27
N THR A 532 10.32 -0.82 -23.40
CA THR A 532 11.21 -1.51 -24.34
C THR A 532 10.77 -1.17 -25.78
N ARG A 533 11.56 -0.38 -26.49
CA ARG A 533 11.27 0.04 -27.86
C ARG A 533 11.78 -1.00 -28.86
N HIS A 534 10.93 -1.40 -29.80
CA HIS A 534 11.31 -2.28 -30.91
C HIS A 534 11.33 -1.48 -32.23
N PRO A 535 12.40 -1.52 -33.05
CA PRO A 535 12.52 -0.65 -34.23
C PRO A 535 11.44 -0.84 -35.31
N LEU A 536 10.83 -2.03 -35.38
CA LEU A 536 9.72 -2.35 -36.30
C LEU A 536 8.32 -2.20 -35.68
N VAL A 537 8.23 -1.68 -34.45
CA VAL A 537 6.96 -1.48 -33.75
C VAL A 537 6.84 -0.01 -33.37
N LEU A 538 5.86 0.67 -33.95
CA LEU A 538 5.46 2.00 -33.52
C LEU A 538 4.37 1.84 -32.46
N ARG A 539 4.75 2.10 -31.21
CA ARG A 539 3.86 2.03 -30.06
C ARG A 539 3.39 3.44 -29.69
N PHE A 540 2.08 3.63 -29.64
CA PHE A 540 1.46 4.87 -29.19
C PHE A 540 1.16 4.82 -27.70
N GLU A 541 1.57 5.84 -26.98
CA GLU A 541 1.33 5.99 -25.54
C GLU A 541 0.48 7.25 -25.32
N PRO A 542 -0.84 7.16 -25.58
CA PRO A 542 -1.71 8.31 -25.41
C PRO A 542 -1.75 8.73 -23.93
N PRO A 543 -1.93 10.02 -23.64
CA PRO A 543 -2.11 10.49 -22.27
C PRO A 543 -3.46 10.00 -21.76
N TYR A 544 -3.45 8.90 -21.01
CA TYR A 544 -4.64 8.40 -20.34
C TYR A 544 -4.97 9.27 -19.14
N ILE A 545 -6.02 10.08 -19.26
CA ILE A 545 -6.54 10.90 -18.17
C ILE A 545 -7.82 10.24 -17.67
N VAL A 546 -7.82 9.81 -16.42
CA VAL A 546 -9.00 9.22 -15.79
C VAL A 546 -9.94 10.34 -15.32
N PRO A 547 -11.25 10.26 -15.57
CA PRO A 547 -12.20 11.22 -15.03
C PRO A 547 -12.12 11.33 -13.51
N GLN A 548 -12.15 12.56 -12.99
CA GLN A 548 -12.05 12.81 -11.54
C GLN A 548 -13.11 12.04 -10.73
N THR A 549 -14.32 11.89 -11.27
CA THR A 549 -15.41 11.15 -10.61
C THR A 549 -15.08 9.66 -10.39
N GLU A 550 -14.36 9.04 -11.34
CA GLU A 550 -13.92 7.64 -11.21
C GLU A 550 -12.80 7.53 -10.18
N LEU A 551 -11.83 8.45 -10.20
CA LEU A 551 -10.76 8.50 -9.20
C LEU A 551 -11.32 8.69 -7.78
N GLU A 552 -12.31 9.54 -7.61
CA GLU A 552 -12.99 9.75 -6.32
C GLU A 552 -13.74 8.50 -5.87
N HIS A 553 -14.44 7.81 -6.79
CA HIS A 553 -15.14 6.58 -6.47
C HIS A 553 -14.17 5.48 -6.00
N ARG A 554 -13.10 5.23 -6.77
CA ARG A 554 -12.05 4.25 -6.41
C ARG A 554 -11.34 4.62 -5.11
N SER A 555 -11.04 5.90 -4.90
CA SER A 555 -10.42 6.38 -3.66
C SER A 555 -11.28 6.08 -2.43
N LYS A 556 -12.60 6.34 -2.51
CA LYS A 556 -13.53 6.01 -1.43
C LYS A 556 -13.60 4.52 -1.16
N GLN A 557 -13.63 3.70 -2.21
CA GLN A 557 -13.62 2.26 -2.08
C GLN A 557 -12.34 1.76 -1.40
N LEU A 558 -11.16 2.23 -1.82
CA LEU A 558 -9.90 1.83 -1.21
C LEU A 558 -9.80 2.25 0.27
N ILE A 559 -10.33 3.43 0.63
CA ILE A 559 -10.41 3.86 2.04
C ILE A 559 -11.33 2.93 2.83
N GLN A 560 -12.50 2.55 2.29
CA GLN A 560 -13.39 1.57 2.92
C GLN A 560 -12.75 0.19 3.09
N GLU A 561 -11.87 -0.19 2.17
CA GLU A 561 -11.07 -1.43 2.23
C GLU A 561 -9.85 -1.34 3.18
N GLY A 562 -9.69 -0.22 3.88
CA GLY A 562 -8.65 -0.03 4.89
C GLY A 562 -7.25 0.22 4.33
N ILE A 563 -7.10 0.67 3.08
CA ILE A 563 -5.78 0.84 2.45
C ILE A 563 -4.83 1.74 3.26
N LEU A 564 -5.38 2.77 3.92
CA LEU A 564 -4.61 3.73 4.70
C LEU A 564 -4.14 3.18 6.05
N GLU A 565 -4.76 2.11 6.56
CA GLU A 565 -4.29 1.43 7.78
C GLU A 565 -2.90 0.83 7.60
N LEU A 566 -2.45 0.58 6.37
CA LEU A 566 -1.11 0.09 6.10
C LEU A 566 -0.02 1.06 6.58
N PHE A 567 -0.33 2.36 6.74
CA PHE A 567 0.58 3.31 7.40
C PHE A 567 0.70 3.07 8.92
N TRP A 568 -0.37 2.61 9.57
CA TRP A 568 -0.34 2.22 10.97
C TRP A 568 0.58 1.01 11.18
N ASP A 569 0.44 0.01 10.30
CA ASP A 569 1.23 -1.24 10.33
C ASP A 569 2.65 -1.08 9.75
N ARG A 570 2.96 0.10 9.18
CA ARG A 570 4.23 0.42 8.48
C ARG A 570 4.49 -0.48 7.26
N ASP A 571 3.44 -1.00 6.63
CA ASP A 571 3.50 -1.82 5.42
C ASP A 571 3.38 -0.97 4.15
N LEU A 572 4.46 -0.24 3.83
CA LEU A 572 4.50 0.60 2.63
C LEU A 572 4.50 -0.21 1.33
N GLN A 573 5.02 -1.43 1.35
CA GLN A 573 5.01 -2.31 0.18
C GLN A 573 3.58 -2.79 -0.12
N GLY A 574 2.83 -3.21 0.91
CA GLY A 574 1.43 -3.58 0.75
C GLY A 574 0.57 -2.43 0.22
N LEU A 575 0.87 -1.18 0.63
CA LEU A 575 0.21 0.01 0.09
C LEU A 575 0.51 0.19 -1.40
N GLU A 576 1.78 0.08 -1.79
CA GLU A 576 2.21 0.16 -3.19
C GLU A 576 1.52 -0.93 -4.03
N ASP A 577 1.58 -2.19 -3.60
CA ASP A 577 1.03 -3.32 -4.32
C ASP A 577 -0.48 -3.17 -4.54
N ARG A 578 -1.22 -2.69 -3.54
CA ARG A 578 -2.67 -2.43 -3.66
C ARG A 578 -2.99 -1.29 -4.62
N LEU A 579 -2.23 -0.19 -4.57
CA LEU A 579 -2.40 0.93 -5.50
C LEU A 579 -2.09 0.51 -6.95
N LEU A 580 -1.04 -0.29 -7.15
CA LEU A 580 -0.68 -0.81 -8.46
C LEU A 580 -1.71 -1.82 -8.98
N LEU A 581 -2.26 -2.68 -8.11
CA LEU A 581 -3.33 -3.60 -8.47
C LEU A 581 -4.60 -2.84 -8.89
N GLU A 582 -4.95 -1.76 -8.19
CA GLU A 582 -6.08 -0.94 -8.59
C GLU A 582 -5.79 -0.21 -9.91
N GLY A 583 -4.56 0.25 -10.12
CA GLY A 583 -4.10 0.75 -11.41
C GLY A 583 -4.23 -0.27 -12.55
N GLU A 584 -3.95 -1.56 -12.30
CA GLU A 584 -4.14 -2.63 -13.29
C GLU A 584 -5.61 -2.87 -13.61
N ARG A 585 -6.49 -2.84 -12.61
CA ARG A 585 -7.94 -2.97 -12.81
C ARG A 585 -8.49 -1.81 -13.63
N MET A 586 -8.14 -0.58 -13.24
CA MET A 586 -8.48 0.62 -14.00
C MET A 586 -7.96 0.56 -15.44
N ALA A 587 -6.76 0.01 -15.64
CA ALA A 587 -6.20 -0.14 -16.99
C ALA A 587 -7.01 -1.09 -17.88
N ALA A 588 -7.57 -2.15 -17.30
CA ALA A 588 -8.40 -3.11 -18.02
C ALA A 588 -9.78 -2.54 -18.39
N ASP A 589 -10.31 -1.61 -17.59
CA ASP A 589 -11.62 -0.99 -17.79
C ASP A 589 -11.59 0.17 -18.80
N LEU A 590 -10.41 0.76 -19.05
CA LEU A 590 -10.27 1.91 -19.94
C LEU A 590 -10.25 1.49 -21.43
N PRO A 591 -11.09 2.09 -22.28
CA PRO A 591 -11.08 1.81 -23.71
C PRO A 591 -9.78 2.33 -24.34
N LEU A 592 -9.19 1.53 -25.23
CA LEU A 592 -8.07 1.98 -26.06
C LEU A 592 -8.61 2.89 -27.18
N PRO A 593 -7.98 4.05 -27.43
CA PRO A 593 -8.33 4.90 -28.57
C PRO A 593 -8.08 4.17 -29.90
N ASP A 594 -8.79 4.60 -30.94
CA ASP A 594 -8.54 4.11 -32.30
C ASP A 594 -7.15 4.57 -32.77
N ILE A 595 -6.34 3.64 -33.31
CA ILE A 595 -5.03 3.94 -33.90
C ILE A 595 -5.15 5.06 -34.94
N SER A 596 -6.25 5.10 -35.69
CA SER A 596 -6.48 6.15 -36.69
C SER A 596 -6.44 7.57 -36.12
N GLU A 597 -6.84 7.76 -34.86
CA GLU A 597 -6.84 9.06 -34.19
C GLU A 597 -5.44 9.48 -33.73
N LEU A 598 -4.55 8.51 -33.52
CA LEU A 598 -3.17 8.71 -33.05
C LEU A 598 -2.16 8.86 -34.20
N MET A 599 -2.57 8.52 -35.43
CA MET A 599 -1.71 8.51 -36.62
C MET A 599 -1.61 9.91 -37.27
N ASP A 600 -0.79 10.79 -36.69
CA ASP A 600 -0.41 12.07 -37.28
C ASP A 600 0.64 11.95 -38.41
N SER A 601 1.05 13.07 -39.01
CA SER A 601 2.02 13.06 -40.11
C SER A 601 3.40 12.52 -39.70
N GLU A 602 3.82 12.74 -38.45
CA GLU A 602 5.12 12.26 -37.96
C GLU A 602 5.08 10.75 -37.71
N ALA A 603 4.01 10.25 -37.10
CA ALA A 603 3.74 8.84 -36.90
C ALA A 603 3.68 8.09 -38.24
N TRP A 604 3.01 8.66 -39.26
CA TRP A 604 3.01 8.12 -40.62
C TRP A 604 4.42 8.12 -41.23
N GLY A 605 5.21 9.17 -41.03
CA GLY A 605 6.61 9.22 -41.46
C GLY A 605 7.45 8.12 -40.80
N ALA A 606 7.34 7.96 -39.48
CA ALA A 606 8.03 6.93 -38.71
C ALA A 606 7.61 5.51 -39.15
N ALA A 607 6.31 5.28 -39.34
CA ALA A 607 5.79 4.01 -39.84
C ALA A 607 6.30 3.69 -41.25
N THR A 608 6.42 4.71 -42.12
CA THR A 608 6.97 4.59 -43.47
C THR A 608 8.46 4.25 -43.48
N LEU A 609 9.23 4.82 -42.55
CA LEU A 609 10.65 4.51 -42.37
C LEU A 609 10.87 3.11 -41.79
N ALA A 610 10.08 2.73 -40.79
CA ALA A 610 10.13 1.40 -40.18
C ALA A 610 9.70 0.29 -41.16
N SER A 611 8.64 0.54 -41.93
CA SER A 611 8.14 -0.38 -42.95
C SER A 611 8.93 -0.37 -44.25
N ALA A 612 9.98 0.46 -44.39
CA ALA A 612 10.80 0.43 -45.60
C ALA A 612 11.43 -0.97 -45.80
N PRO A 613 11.46 -1.49 -47.05
CA PRO A 613 11.93 -2.84 -47.33
C PRO A 613 13.27 -3.15 -46.65
N ARG A 614 13.34 -4.29 -45.97
CA ARG A 614 14.51 -4.76 -45.22
C ARG A 614 15.59 -5.30 -46.16
N VAL A 615 15.96 -4.49 -47.16
CA VAL A 615 17.07 -4.66 -48.09
C VAL A 615 17.63 -3.30 -48.49
N MET A 616 18.96 -3.22 -48.62
CA MET A 616 19.62 -2.06 -49.21
C MET A 616 19.61 -2.17 -50.75
N ALA A 617 18.47 -1.93 -51.40
CA ALA A 617 18.35 -2.09 -52.86
C ALA A 617 18.08 -0.77 -53.59
N CYS A 618 18.92 -0.40 -54.57
CA CYS A 618 18.54 0.35 -55.79
C CYS A 618 17.05 0.69 -55.97
N HIS A 619 16.57 1.94 -55.91
CA HIS A 619 15.22 2.27 -56.43
C HIS A 619 15.54 2.66 -57.84
N ARG A 620 15.10 1.83 -58.75
CA ARG A 620 15.24 2.08 -60.17
C ARG A 620 13.88 2.48 -60.72
N PRO A 621 13.83 3.16 -61.88
CA PRO A 621 12.56 3.58 -62.49
C PRO A 621 11.62 2.42 -62.81
N ASP A 622 12.15 1.20 -63.00
CA ASP A 622 11.42 -0.03 -63.28
C ASP A 622 10.87 -0.74 -62.03
N HIS A 623 11.21 -0.26 -60.83
CA HIS A 623 10.68 -0.84 -59.60
C HIS A 623 9.30 -0.26 -59.28
N GLU A 624 8.33 -1.14 -59.12
CA GLU A 624 7.02 -0.85 -58.56
C GLU A 624 7.09 -0.93 -57.03
N ALA A 625 6.55 0.08 -56.37
CA ALA A 625 6.46 0.15 -54.92
C ALA A 625 5.00 0.21 -54.49
N HIS A 626 4.63 -0.59 -53.49
CA HIS A 626 3.26 -0.74 -53.02
C HIS A 626 3.21 -0.79 -51.50
N GLY A 627 2.11 -0.29 -50.93
CA GLY A 627 1.77 -0.47 -49.52
C GLY A 627 0.64 -1.47 -49.35
N PHE A 628 0.67 -2.22 -48.26
CA PHE A 628 -0.46 -3.04 -47.81
C PHE A 628 -0.71 -2.83 -46.32
N LEU A 629 -1.90 -2.33 -45.98
CA LEU A 629 -2.28 -1.98 -44.62
C LEU A 629 -3.34 -2.94 -44.11
N LEU A 630 -3.01 -3.64 -43.03
CA LEU A 630 -3.92 -4.46 -42.26
C LEU A 630 -4.42 -3.67 -41.06
N GLY A 631 -5.73 -3.69 -40.84
CA GLY A 631 -6.39 -3.03 -39.72
C GLY A 631 -7.08 -1.73 -40.10
N ALA A 632 -7.90 -1.25 -39.17
CA ALA A 632 -8.72 -0.05 -39.31
C ALA A 632 -7.89 1.23 -39.09
N VAL A 633 -6.85 1.44 -39.89
CA VAL A 633 -5.98 2.62 -39.82
C VAL A 633 -6.24 3.52 -41.03
N ARG A 634 -6.54 4.80 -40.82
CA ARG A 634 -6.82 5.76 -41.90
C ARG A 634 -5.55 6.43 -42.44
N PRO A 635 -5.16 6.23 -43.71
CA PRO A 635 -4.00 6.89 -44.31
C PRO A 635 -4.29 8.38 -44.54
N THR A 636 -3.42 9.27 -44.06
CA THR A 636 -3.57 10.73 -44.27
C THR A 636 -2.89 11.20 -45.55
N ARG A 637 -1.72 10.64 -45.93
CA ARG A 637 -1.10 10.76 -47.26
C ARG A 637 -0.12 9.61 -47.49
N TRP A 638 -0.35 8.83 -48.55
CA TRP A 638 0.53 7.73 -48.94
C TRP A 638 0.94 7.91 -50.40
N LEU A 639 2.24 7.82 -50.70
CA LEU A 639 2.78 8.14 -52.03
C LEU A 639 2.63 6.98 -53.03
N GLU A 640 2.63 5.74 -52.55
CA GLU A 640 2.54 4.53 -53.36
C GLU A 640 1.07 4.09 -53.51
N PRO A 641 0.72 3.15 -54.39
CA PRO A 641 -0.59 2.50 -54.31
C PRO A 641 -0.72 1.72 -53.00
N LEU A 642 -1.72 2.06 -52.17
CA LEU A 642 -1.99 1.41 -50.88
C LEU A 642 -3.24 0.56 -50.98
N THR A 643 -3.10 -0.74 -50.72
CA THR A 643 -4.25 -1.63 -50.52
C THR A 643 -4.53 -1.78 -49.03
N GLN A 644 -5.79 -1.70 -48.61
CA GLN A 644 -6.18 -1.82 -47.22
C GLN A 644 -7.16 -2.98 -47.01
N GLN A 645 -6.94 -3.74 -45.94
CA GLN A 645 -7.91 -4.68 -45.38
C GLN A 645 -8.21 -4.26 -43.94
N ALA A 646 -9.40 -3.68 -43.73
CA ALA A 646 -9.80 -3.14 -42.43
C ALA A 646 -9.95 -4.22 -41.35
N GLU A 647 -10.35 -5.43 -41.73
CA GLU A 647 -10.50 -6.57 -40.83
C GLU A 647 -9.13 -7.18 -40.47
N TRP A 648 -8.63 -6.87 -39.26
CA TRP A 648 -7.43 -7.45 -38.66
C TRP A 648 -7.63 -7.80 -37.18
N LEU A 649 -6.59 -7.81 -36.37
CA LEU A 649 -6.67 -7.96 -34.92
C LEU A 649 -7.09 -6.64 -34.24
N PRO A 650 -7.94 -6.69 -33.19
CA PRO A 650 -8.38 -5.48 -32.50
C PRO A 650 -7.20 -4.67 -31.94
N GLY A 651 -7.25 -3.34 -32.09
CA GLY A 651 -6.24 -2.44 -31.52
C GLY A 651 -4.85 -2.57 -32.12
N GLU A 652 -4.72 -3.19 -33.30
CA GLU A 652 -3.45 -3.38 -34.01
C GLU A 652 -3.59 -3.00 -35.50
N GLY A 653 -2.60 -2.30 -36.01
CA GLY A 653 -2.40 -2.09 -37.44
C GLY A 653 -1.08 -2.71 -37.89
N VAL A 654 -1.02 -3.25 -39.11
CA VAL A 654 0.25 -3.72 -39.69
C VAL A 654 0.41 -3.11 -41.07
N LEU A 655 1.47 -2.33 -41.24
CA LEU A 655 1.84 -1.71 -42.50
C LEU A 655 2.97 -2.50 -43.14
N PHE A 656 2.71 -3.03 -44.32
CA PHE A 656 3.71 -3.63 -45.18
C PHE A 656 4.05 -2.72 -46.34
N ARG A 657 5.31 -2.77 -46.75
CA ARG A 657 5.79 -2.05 -47.94
C ARG A 657 6.63 -2.99 -48.80
N PHE A 658 6.41 -2.92 -50.10
CA PHE A 658 7.03 -3.79 -51.08
C PHE A 658 7.71 -2.99 -52.16
N VAL A 659 8.78 -3.56 -52.70
CA VAL A 659 9.44 -3.07 -53.90
C VAL A 659 9.75 -4.28 -54.79
N HIS A 660 9.30 -4.26 -56.05
CA HIS A 660 9.54 -5.33 -57.01
C HIS A 660 9.55 -4.83 -58.47
N PRO A 661 10.10 -5.56 -59.44
CA PRO A 661 10.95 -6.74 -59.23
C PRO A 661 12.29 -6.35 -58.60
N LEU A 662 12.86 -7.26 -57.81
CA LEU A 662 14.27 -7.19 -57.41
C LEU A 662 15.07 -8.29 -58.12
N ALA A 663 16.39 -8.14 -58.13
CA ALA A 663 17.33 -9.19 -58.51
C ALA A 663 18.49 -9.27 -57.50
N PRO A 664 19.16 -10.43 -57.36
CA PRO A 664 20.24 -10.61 -56.38
C PRO A 664 21.36 -9.56 -56.50
N ASP A 665 21.71 -9.17 -57.73
CA ASP A 665 22.75 -8.18 -58.05
C ASP A 665 22.35 -6.73 -57.70
N GLN A 666 21.07 -6.47 -57.46
CA GLN A 666 20.55 -5.16 -57.09
C GLN A 666 20.57 -4.91 -55.58
N ILE A 667 20.86 -5.95 -54.79
CA ILE A 667 21.04 -5.84 -53.35
C ILE A 667 22.45 -5.32 -53.11
N ILE A 668 22.55 -4.10 -52.57
CA ILE A 668 23.82 -3.54 -52.13
C ILE A 668 24.22 -4.27 -50.86
N LEU A 669 24.91 -5.39 -51.04
CA LEU A 669 25.78 -5.96 -50.03
C LEU A 669 27.00 -5.04 -49.95
N ALA A 670 26.88 -3.89 -49.28
CA ALA A 670 28.02 -3.00 -49.10
C ALA A 670 29.14 -3.77 -48.41
N ASP A 671 30.20 -4.07 -49.16
CA ASP A 671 31.51 -4.57 -48.76
C ASP A 671 31.56 -5.46 -47.52
N TYR A 672 31.75 -6.76 -47.73
CA TYR A 672 32.03 -7.79 -46.70
C TYR A 672 33.32 -7.58 -45.86
N GLY A 673 33.87 -6.37 -45.83
CA GLY A 673 34.96 -5.96 -44.96
C GLY A 673 35.35 -4.51 -45.21
N GLY A 674 35.16 -3.64 -44.21
CA GLY A 674 35.90 -2.38 -44.11
C GLY A 674 35.13 -1.10 -44.41
N MET A 675 34.09 -0.79 -43.64
CA MET A 675 33.93 0.59 -43.16
C MET A 675 33.60 0.54 -41.67
N GLU A 676 34.53 1.03 -40.87
CA GLU A 676 34.22 1.49 -39.52
C GLU A 676 33.01 2.44 -39.60
N PRO A 677 32.11 2.42 -38.61
CA PRO A 677 31.04 3.39 -38.56
C PRO A 677 31.69 4.76 -38.40
N THR A 678 31.79 5.53 -39.49
CA THR A 678 31.97 6.96 -39.36
C THR A 678 30.75 7.44 -38.58
N SER A 679 31.03 7.84 -37.33
CA SER A 679 30.10 8.55 -36.47
C SER A 679 29.81 9.92 -37.07
N SER A 680 29.16 9.97 -38.22
CA SER A 680 28.32 11.09 -38.58
C SER A 680 27.07 10.99 -37.71
N PRO A 681 26.79 11.96 -36.82
CA PRO A 681 25.54 11.97 -36.10
C PRO A 681 24.37 11.93 -37.11
N PRO A 682 23.22 11.35 -36.74
CA PRO A 682 22.04 11.38 -37.60
C PRO A 682 21.79 12.82 -38.07
N PRO A 683 21.29 13.05 -39.30
CA PRO A 683 20.88 14.39 -39.71
C PRO A 683 19.95 14.92 -38.62
N LYS A 684 20.32 16.08 -38.03
CA LYS A 684 19.49 16.76 -37.05
C LYS A 684 18.12 16.97 -37.68
N VAL A 685 17.10 16.32 -37.13
CA VAL A 685 15.71 16.72 -37.35
C VAL A 685 15.66 18.21 -36.98
N PRO A 686 15.23 19.11 -37.87
CA PRO A 686 15.14 20.52 -37.52
C PRO A 686 14.11 20.66 -36.40
N SER A 687 14.57 21.08 -35.22
CA SER A 687 13.71 21.62 -34.18
C SER A 687 12.97 22.82 -34.81
N PRO A 688 11.65 22.99 -34.60
CA PRO A 688 10.95 24.15 -35.13
C PRO A 688 11.46 25.40 -34.40
N ALA A 689 12.39 26.11 -35.03
CA ALA A 689 12.76 27.46 -34.64
C ALA A 689 11.95 28.43 -35.50
N ALA A 690 11.52 29.49 -34.83
CA ALA A 690 10.62 30.52 -35.31
C ALA A 690 11.00 31.10 -36.68
N HIS A 691 9.96 31.42 -37.42
CA HIS A 691 9.91 32.19 -38.67
C HIS A 691 11.13 33.08 -38.95
N SER A 692 11.79 32.84 -40.10
CA SER A 692 12.33 33.91 -40.94
C SER A 692 12.12 33.53 -42.41
N LEU A 693 11.33 34.34 -43.11
CA LEU A 693 11.19 34.35 -44.55
C LEU A 693 12.56 34.61 -45.18
N ASP A 694 13.01 33.72 -46.07
CA ASP A 694 13.94 34.07 -47.14
C ASP A 694 13.62 33.21 -48.36
N GLU A 695 13.13 33.89 -49.39
CA GLU A 695 12.71 33.36 -50.68
C GLU A 695 13.92 32.86 -51.47
N ARG A 696 13.87 31.60 -51.91
CA ARG A 696 14.58 31.17 -53.12
C ARG A 696 13.63 30.37 -54.00
N PRO A 697 13.46 30.74 -55.28
CA PRO A 697 12.54 30.06 -56.17
C PRO A 697 13.07 28.67 -56.55
N ASN A 698 12.12 27.73 -56.64
CA ASN A 698 12.33 26.36 -57.08
C ASN A 698 12.53 26.35 -58.62
N PRO A 699 13.67 25.87 -59.15
CA PRO A 699 13.97 25.85 -60.59
C PRO A 699 13.11 24.87 -61.42
N LEU A 700 12.12 24.22 -60.80
CA LEU A 700 11.20 23.28 -61.47
C LEU A 700 9.83 23.90 -61.83
N LEU A 701 9.63 25.20 -61.62
CA LEU A 701 8.37 25.92 -61.98
C LEU A 701 8.48 26.83 -63.21
N GLU A 702 9.65 26.95 -63.85
CA GLU A 702 9.83 27.77 -65.07
C GLU A 702 9.59 27.01 -66.39
N ALA A 703 9.26 25.72 -66.37
CA ALA A 703 8.99 24.94 -67.58
C ALA A 703 7.50 24.86 -67.99
N ILE A 704 6.61 25.68 -67.38
CA ILE A 704 5.16 25.67 -67.64
C ILE A 704 4.67 26.97 -68.33
N PHE A 705 5.56 27.94 -68.61
CA PHE A 705 5.19 29.21 -69.27
C PHE A 705 5.94 29.52 -70.57
N ASP A 706 6.66 28.57 -71.16
CA ASP A 706 7.14 28.65 -72.55
C ASP A 706 6.48 27.53 -73.39
N GLU A 707 5.18 27.70 -73.66
CA GLU A 707 4.50 27.53 -74.96
C GLU A 707 3.02 28.00 -74.91
#